data_AF-A0A0Q9J1R4-F1
#
_entry.id   AF-A0A0Q9J1R4-F1
#
_cell.length_a   1.000
_cell.length_b   1.000
_cell.length_c   1.000
_cell.angle_alpha   90.00
_cell.angle_beta   90.00
_cell.angle_gamma   90.00
#
_symmetry.space_group_name_H-M   'P 1'
#
loop_
_entity.id
_entity.type
_entity.pdbx_description
1 polymer ?
#
loop_
_entity_poly.entity_id
_entity_poly.type
_entity_poly.pdbx_seq_one_letter_code
_entity_poly.pdbx_strand_id
1 'polypeptide(L)'
;MTTMQLPDLADTPGPSRGALGSKAANLATAASNGFRVPRGFVIPELAVDELGNELDAAIAAAVARIGDGPFAVRSSGVAEDLPDASYAGLYETFLDVEGADVPDAVRRTFASAHDDRVAAYEHARERPAGETGSARMAVLVQQMVRPRVAGVAFTANPLSGRRNEVVVTAVAGLADSLVSGTDVGEQWIVHGAEAHRERDRGTLDPKDAVAVAALAREVEVLFGVPQDIEWAIDGTGALFLIQARPMTALPEPVSWDPPGPGLWWRNFRLGEWLPEAMTPLFAEWIVPELEEGYLEGMWTTARVRVPFRYAAVNGWYYNTIPIPSPRVLWRILVDSRGRAPWFLYNALARVSHNPAAADRAVLRRLEADWRDRLLPAYRDLVRTADVELASASAPQIGETVDRVCSIAGQYLWLLALVGGSAWKMEGALAAFWSRHLTGPLEGTAIGASGPQVLLRGLGDREAVVPAHAVYSIDWYFATAGERGGAPEAAASDDRASADGLATERRAAESAARDILASRPRLLDRFDRLLAVAQRYAVIREEQARDLTLGWPLLRRCARLLGQRLRTAGTIVDVDDVFFLVRSDVFDTASNHELSARRRRADWESRRRLPAPLTLGTAPRMIGDPVARAVQRARRTESLPEDAILGHPASIGRATGRVRLVAGPEDFPSFRKGEILVAKATAPAWTPLFPLAAAVVTDGGTLAAHASLVAREYGIPAVVGTGDATSRLHTGQLVTVDGGAGAVLPH
;
A
#
# COMPACT_ATOMS: atom_id res chain seq x y z
N MET A 1 59.44 12.73 27.07
CA MET A 1 57.98 12.51 27.15
C MET A 1 57.47 12.55 25.73
N THR A 2 57.00 11.41 25.23
CA THR A 2 56.40 11.31 23.89
C THR A 2 54.98 11.83 24.03
N THR A 3 54.69 13.03 23.53
CA THR A 3 53.33 13.59 23.49
C THR A 3 52.44 12.62 22.70
N MET A 4 51.40 12.09 23.35
CA MET A 4 50.46 11.19 22.70
C MET A 4 49.68 11.96 21.63
N GLN A 5 49.76 11.51 20.38
CA GLN A 5 49.20 12.21 19.23
C GLN A 5 47.83 11.62 18.88
N LEU A 6 46.81 12.47 18.74
CA LEU A 6 45.47 12.03 18.33
C LEU A 6 45.49 11.47 16.90
N PRO A 7 44.86 10.30 16.66
CA PRO A 7 44.88 9.61 15.37
C PRO A 7 44.22 10.44 14.27
N ASP A 8 44.92 10.61 13.15
CA ASP A 8 44.42 11.27 11.96
C ASP A 8 43.65 10.26 11.10
N LEU A 9 42.53 10.69 10.52
CA LEU A 9 41.66 9.84 9.72
C LEU A 9 42.40 9.25 8.50
N ALA A 10 43.38 9.97 7.94
CA ALA A 10 44.14 9.57 6.76
C ALA A 10 45.36 8.67 7.05
N ASP A 11 45.93 8.76 8.26
CA ASP A 11 47.21 8.12 8.62
C ASP A 11 47.04 6.89 9.52
N THR A 12 45.80 6.44 9.77
CA THR A 12 45.57 5.30 10.68
C THR A 12 45.43 3.99 9.89
N PRO A 13 46.47 3.13 9.83
CA PRO A 13 46.32 1.82 9.21
C PRO A 13 45.41 0.94 10.06
N GLY A 14 44.17 0.74 9.60
CA GLY A 14 43.21 -0.26 10.09
C GLY A 14 43.16 -0.45 11.61
N PRO A 15 42.71 0.54 12.40
CA PRO A 15 42.54 0.37 13.83
C PRO A 15 41.35 -0.56 14.14
N SER A 16 41.35 -1.21 15.31
CA SER A 16 40.22 -2.03 15.74
C SER A 16 38.98 -1.13 15.93
N ARG A 17 37.83 -1.55 15.38
CA ARG A 17 36.54 -0.85 15.49
C ARG A 17 36.18 -0.48 16.95
N GLY A 18 36.70 -1.23 17.92
CA GLY A 18 36.48 -0.99 19.35
C GLY A 18 37.12 0.29 19.90
N ALA A 19 38.09 0.91 19.23
CA ALA A 19 38.78 2.12 19.72
C ALA A 19 38.31 3.42 19.05
N LEU A 20 37.94 3.38 17.76
CA LEU A 20 37.50 4.56 17.01
C LEU A 20 35.97 4.70 16.91
N GLY A 21 35.23 3.66 17.25
CA GLY A 21 33.81 3.55 16.91
C GLY A 21 33.57 3.39 15.40
N SER A 22 32.32 3.08 15.06
CA SER A 22 31.99 2.56 13.72
C SER A 22 32.09 3.62 12.61
N LYS A 23 31.59 4.84 12.83
CA LYS A 23 31.64 5.93 11.83
C LYS A 23 33.06 6.31 11.46
N ALA A 24 33.91 6.59 12.46
CA ALA A 24 35.28 7.00 12.21
C ALA A 24 36.11 5.87 11.58
N ALA A 25 35.89 4.61 11.97
CA ALA A 25 36.55 3.46 11.36
C ALA A 25 36.17 3.29 9.88
N ASN A 26 34.89 3.45 9.52
CA ASN A 26 34.44 3.36 8.13
C ASN A 26 35.06 4.48 7.29
N LEU A 27 35.11 5.71 7.80
CA LEU A 27 35.70 6.84 7.09
C LEU A 27 37.22 6.74 6.94
N ALA A 28 37.95 6.26 7.94
CA ALA A 28 39.38 5.98 7.83
C ALA A 28 39.68 4.88 6.79
N THR A 29 38.83 3.85 6.75
CA THR A 29 38.90 2.79 5.73
C THR A 29 38.67 3.35 4.33
N ALA A 30 37.66 4.21 4.14
CA ALA A 30 37.40 4.86 2.87
C ALA A 30 38.56 5.79 2.46
N ALA A 31 39.06 6.63 3.36
CA ALA A 31 40.18 7.53 3.08
C ALA A 31 41.45 6.76 2.64
N SER A 32 41.76 5.65 3.31
CA SER A 32 42.89 4.78 2.97
C SER A 32 42.76 4.10 1.59
N ASN A 33 41.54 4.01 1.05
CA ASN A 33 41.24 3.44 -0.27
C ASN A 33 41.03 4.53 -1.35
N GLY A 34 41.45 5.77 -1.08
CA GLY A 34 41.46 6.85 -2.07
C GLY A 34 40.14 7.61 -2.22
N PHE A 35 39.15 7.33 -1.36
CA PHE A 35 37.92 8.11 -1.34
C PHE A 35 38.18 9.52 -0.80
N ARG A 36 37.55 10.53 -1.40
CA ARG A 36 37.65 11.91 -0.91
C ARG A 36 36.77 12.08 0.33
N VAL A 37 37.40 12.02 1.49
CA VAL A 37 36.77 12.23 2.80
C VAL A 37 37.29 13.54 3.41
N PRO A 38 36.46 14.33 4.12
CA PRO A 38 36.95 15.51 4.83
C PRO A 38 38.03 15.15 5.85
N ARG A 39 39.10 15.96 5.90
CA ARG A 39 40.20 15.75 6.85
C ARG A 39 39.67 15.83 8.27
N GLY A 40 40.21 15.00 9.15
CA GLY A 40 39.72 14.92 10.52
C GLY A 40 40.59 14.06 11.40
N PHE A 41 40.30 14.07 12.69
CA PHE A 41 40.96 13.24 13.69
C PHE A 41 39.93 12.67 14.66
N VAL A 42 40.32 11.63 15.37
CA VAL A 42 39.44 10.92 16.32
C VAL A 42 40.00 11.07 17.73
N ILE A 43 39.10 11.22 18.69
CA ILE A 43 39.40 11.26 20.12
C ILE A 43 38.77 10.00 20.74
N PRO A 44 39.55 8.93 20.98
CA PRO A 44 39.09 7.76 21.72
C PRO A 44 38.75 8.13 23.16
N GLU A 45 37.77 7.47 23.77
CA GLU A 45 37.40 7.66 25.19
C GLU A 45 38.60 7.53 26.13
N LEU A 46 39.46 6.53 25.90
CA LEU A 46 40.68 6.29 26.69
C LEU A 46 41.66 7.46 26.63
N ALA A 47 41.69 8.20 25.52
CA ALA A 47 42.56 9.35 25.38
C ALA A 47 42.13 10.53 26.26
N VAL A 48 40.85 10.59 26.64
CA VAL A 48 40.33 11.61 27.58
C VAL A 48 40.94 11.39 28.97
N ASP A 49 40.93 10.14 29.44
CA ASP A 49 41.50 9.77 30.74
C ASP A 49 43.03 9.87 30.76
N GLU A 50 43.70 9.43 29.70
CA GLU A 50 45.16 9.40 29.61
C GLU A 50 45.80 10.80 29.46
N LEU A 51 45.16 11.70 28.70
CA LEU A 51 45.68 13.06 28.50
C LEU A 51 45.28 14.00 29.64
N GLY A 52 44.13 13.80 30.28
CA GLY A 52 43.64 14.64 31.37
C GLY A 52 43.73 16.14 31.03
N ASN A 53 44.57 16.87 31.77
CA ASN A 53 44.78 18.31 31.58
C ASN A 53 45.46 18.69 30.25
N GLU A 54 46.09 17.75 29.55
CA GLU A 54 46.77 17.98 28.27
C GLU A 54 45.82 17.81 27.07
N LEU A 55 44.58 17.36 27.28
CA LEU A 55 43.61 17.06 26.22
C LEU A 55 43.34 18.28 25.31
N ASP A 56 43.11 19.45 25.89
CA ASP A 56 42.81 20.67 25.13
C ASP A 56 43.99 21.09 24.24
N ALA A 57 45.22 20.94 24.75
CA ALA A 57 46.43 21.21 23.97
C ALA A 57 46.60 20.20 22.82
N ALA A 58 46.28 18.92 23.06
CA ALA A 58 46.29 17.89 22.04
C ALA A 58 45.22 18.13 20.94
N ILE A 59 44.01 18.54 21.34
CA ILE A 59 42.93 18.91 20.41
C ILE A 59 43.34 20.13 19.58
N ALA A 60 43.87 21.19 20.21
CA ALA A 60 44.31 22.39 19.51
C ALA A 60 45.44 22.10 18.50
N ALA A 61 46.39 21.23 18.87
CA ALA A 61 47.46 20.79 17.96
C ALA A 61 46.90 19.98 16.78
N ALA A 62 45.90 19.12 17.01
CA ALA A 62 45.25 18.36 15.96
C ALA A 62 44.42 19.25 15.01
N VAL A 63 43.68 20.23 15.55
CA VAL A 63 42.95 21.25 14.79
C VAL A 63 43.90 22.02 13.86
N ALA A 64 45.02 22.51 14.38
CA ALA A 64 46.02 23.23 13.59
C ALA A 64 46.64 22.38 12.46
N ARG A 65 46.71 21.05 12.64
CA ARG A 65 47.22 20.12 11.64
C ARG A 65 46.23 19.88 10.50
N ILE A 66 44.93 19.77 10.79
CA ILE A 66 43.92 19.44 9.77
C ILE A 66 43.54 20.64 8.89
N GLY A 67 43.66 21.88 9.41
CA GLY A 67 43.49 23.12 8.65
C GLY A 67 42.57 24.12 9.33
N ASP A 68 42.16 25.16 8.59
CA ASP A 68 41.23 26.18 9.11
C ASP A 68 39.80 25.66 9.18
N GLY A 69 39.06 26.14 10.19
CA GLY A 69 37.67 25.81 10.46
C GLY A 69 36.67 26.40 9.44
N PRO A 70 35.38 26.13 9.62
CA PRO A 70 34.77 25.50 10.80
C PRO A 70 34.81 23.96 10.77
N PHE A 71 34.49 23.31 11.90
CA PHE A 71 34.55 21.86 12.12
C PHE A 71 33.18 21.26 12.46
N ALA A 72 33.02 19.97 12.16
CA ALA A 72 31.94 19.13 12.63
C ALA A 72 32.47 18.19 13.72
N VAL A 73 31.79 18.14 14.86
CA VAL A 73 32.12 17.29 16.02
C VAL A 73 30.99 16.27 16.18
N ARG A 74 31.32 14.98 15.96
CA ARG A 74 30.36 13.88 15.80
C ARG A 74 30.68 12.75 16.76
N SER A 75 29.66 12.12 17.33
CA SER A 75 29.83 10.85 18.06
C SER A 75 30.20 9.71 17.09
N SER A 76 30.94 8.74 17.59
CA SER A 76 31.29 7.49 16.92
C SER A 76 31.30 6.36 17.95
N GLY A 77 30.13 5.76 18.20
CA GLY A 77 29.97 4.61 19.08
C GLY A 77 30.23 3.25 18.41
N VAL A 78 30.65 2.25 19.18
CA VAL A 78 30.85 0.87 18.68
C VAL A 78 29.52 0.17 18.36
N ALA A 79 28.45 0.51 19.11
CA ALA A 79 27.12 -0.08 18.95
C ALA A 79 26.19 0.70 18.01
N GLU A 80 26.64 1.80 17.39
CA GLU A 80 25.80 2.64 16.51
C GLU A 80 25.32 1.92 15.24
N ASP A 81 26.11 0.93 14.75
CA ASP A 81 25.93 0.27 13.45
C ASP A 81 25.80 -1.28 13.56
N LEU A 82 25.32 -1.81 14.70
CA LEU A 82 25.09 -3.25 14.87
C LEU A 82 23.77 -3.69 14.20
N PRO A 83 23.68 -4.92 13.66
CA PRO A 83 22.45 -5.44 13.03
C PRO A 83 21.23 -5.43 13.96
N ASP A 84 21.45 -5.64 15.26
CA ASP A 84 20.41 -5.76 16.29
C ASP A 84 20.33 -4.53 17.22
N ALA A 85 21.08 -3.46 16.92
CA ALA A 85 21.13 -2.23 17.73
C ALA A 85 21.58 -1.04 16.86
N SER A 86 20.72 -0.03 16.71
CA SER A 86 21.14 1.24 16.11
C SER A 86 20.86 2.37 17.09
N TYR A 87 21.93 3.04 17.53
CA TYR A 87 21.85 4.26 18.34
C TYR A 87 21.75 5.52 17.46
N ALA A 88 21.34 5.36 16.20
CA ALA A 88 21.23 6.45 15.24
C ALA A 88 20.32 7.58 15.78
N GLY A 89 20.87 8.80 15.84
CA GLY A 89 20.16 9.98 16.31
C GLY A 89 20.05 10.15 17.83
N LEU A 90 20.70 9.29 18.64
CA LEU A 90 20.67 9.39 20.11
C LEU A 90 21.77 10.27 20.70
N TYR A 91 22.88 10.51 19.98
CA TYR A 91 23.99 11.34 20.43
C TYR A 91 24.01 12.71 19.75
N GLU A 92 24.47 13.74 20.45
CA GLU A 92 24.55 15.10 19.90
C GLU A 92 25.66 15.23 18.85
N THR A 93 25.36 15.93 17.75
CA THR A 93 26.32 16.33 16.71
C THR A 93 26.35 17.85 16.63
N PHE A 94 27.56 18.43 16.65
CA PHE A 94 27.76 19.87 16.50
C PHE A 94 28.35 20.17 15.13
N LEU A 95 27.70 21.08 14.40
CA LEU A 95 28.16 21.58 13.11
C LEU A 95 28.62 23.03 13.27
N ASP A 96 29.47 23.49 12.35
CA ASP A 96 29.95 24.89 12.28
C ASP A 96 30.73 25.36 13.52
N VAL A 97 31.53 24.45 14.12
CA VAL A 97 32.30 24.73 15.34
C VAL A 97 33.63 25.41 14.98
N GLU A 98 33.88 26.60 15.52
CA GLU A 98 35.15 27.30 15.34
C GLU A 98 36.29 26.58 16.07
N GLY A 99 37.52 26.71 15.57
CA GLY A 99 38.66 25.93 16.08
C GLY A 99 38.93 26.10 17.59
N ALA A 100 38.63 27.27 18.15
CA ALA A 100 38.76 27.55 19.58
C ALA A 100 37.69 26.85 20.45
N ASP A 101 36.54 26.50 19.87
CA ASP A 101 35.38 25.94 20.57
C ASP A 101 35.31 24.40 20.47
N VAL A 102 36.18 23.79 19.65
CA VAL A 102 36.26 22.33 19.47
C VAL A 102 36.42 21.58 20.81
N PRO A 103 37.29 22.00 21.76
CA PRO A 103 37.41 21.30 23.04
C PRO A 103 36.10 21.25 23.84
N ASP A 104 35.30 22.33 23.84
CA ASP A 104 34.01 22.37 24.53
C ASP A 104 32.99 21.45 23.84
N ALA A 105 32.89 21.54 22.52
CA ALA A 105 32.02 20.68 21.72
C ALA A 105 32.33 19.19 21.93
N VAL A 106 33.61 18.80 21.99
CA VAL A 106 34.04 17.42 22.26
C VAL A 106 33.54 16.94 23.62
N ARG A 107 33.68 17.75 24.69
CA ARG A 107 33.19 17.39 26.04
C ARG A 107 31.69 17.22 26.05
N ARG A 108 30.96 18.11 25.38
CA ARG A 108 29.49 18.01 25.26
C ARG A 108 29.06 16.76 24.50
N THR A 109 29.77 16.38 23.44
CA THR A 109 29.50 15.13 22.73
C THR A 109 29.73 13.92 23.64
N PHE A 110 30.81 13.86 24.42
CA PHE A 110 31.03 12.82 25.42
C PHE A 110 29.94 12.79 26.51
N ALA A 111 29.50 13.96 26.98
CA ALA A 111 28.42 14.05 27.97
C ALA A 111 27.08 13.54 27.41
N SER A 112 26.81 13.73 26.12
CA SER A 112 25.56 13.24 25.49
C SER A 112 25.39 11.73 25.53
N ALA A 113 26.48 10.97 25.70
CA ALA A 113 26.41 9.51 25.84
C ALA A 113 25.77 9.05 27.17
N HIS A 114 25.66 9.94 28.15
CA HIS A 114 25.11 9.66 29.48
C HIS A 114 23.74 10.32 29.72
N ASP A 115 23.10 10.84 28.67
CA ASP A 115 21.78 11.48 28.76
C ASP A 115 20.67 10.45 29.07
N ASP A 116 19.60 10.89 29.75
CA ASP A 116 18.52 10.03 30.26
C ASP A 116 17.86 9.18 29.15
N ARG A 117 17.87 9.69 27.91
CA ARG A 117 17.36 9.00 26.71
C ARG A 117 18.19 7.78 26.31
N VAL A 118 19.52 7.85 26.45
CA VAL A 118 20.43 6.73 26.16
C VAL A 118 20.31 5.68 27.25
N ALA A 119 20.22 6.10 28.52
CA ALA A 119 19.99 5.21 29.66
C ALA A 119 18.66 4.46 29.58
N ALA A 120 17.57 5.11 29.13
CA ALA A 120 16.27 4.47 28.92
C ALA A 120 16.31 3.44 27.77
N TYR A 121 17.04 3.71 26.69
CA TYR A 121 17.25 2.78 25.58
C TYR A 121 18.07 1.55 25.99
N GLU A 122 19.14 1.75 26.79
CA GLU A 122 19.92 0.64 27.35
C GLU A 122 19.09 -0.24 28.31
N HIS A 123 18.23 0.37 29.14
CA HIS A 123 17.36 -0.35 30.09
C HIS A 123 16.27 -1.20 29.41
N ALA A 124 15.85 -0.83 28.20
CA ALA A 124 14.85 -1.55 27.43
C ALA A 124 15.39 -2.83 26.74
N ARG A 125 16.72 -3.06 26.76
CA ARG A 125 17.34 -4.27 26.21
C ARG A 125 17.56 -5.33 27.30
N GLU A 126 17.10 -6.56 27.05
CA GLU A 126 17.56 -7.74 27.79
C GLU A 126 19.03 -8.02 27.41
N ARG A 127 19.98 -7.67 28.29
CA ARG A 127 21.40 -8.03 28.11
C ARG A 127 21.61 -9.53 28.35
N PRO A 128 22.36 -10.25 27.48
CA PRO A 128 22.88 -11.58 27.82
C PRO A 128 23.75 -11.52 29.08
N ALA A 129 23.55 -12.46 30.01
CA ALA A 129 24.29 -12.49 31.26
C ALA A 129 25.80 -12.75 31.02
N GLY A 130 26.65 -11.72 31.20
CA GLY A 130 28.10 -11.87 31.19
C GLY A 130 28.92 -10.69 30.66
N GLU A 131 28.32 -9.73 29.94
CA GLU A 131 29.06 -8.57 29.41
C GLU A 131 28.89 -7.32 30.29
N THR A 132 29.83 -7.11 31.21
CA THR A 132 30.05 -5.82 31.88
C THR A 132 31.02 -4.97 31.07
N GLY A 133 30.53 -4.32 30.02
CA GLY A 133 31.28 -3.33 29.26
C GLY A 133 30.36 -2.18 28.84
N SER A 134 30.59 -0.99 29.39
CA SER A 134 29.97 0.25 28.89
C SER A 134 30.23 0.37 27.39
N ALA A 135 29.23 0.79 26.61
CA ALA A 135 29.37 0.99 25.17
C ALA A 135 30.37 2.12 24.92
N ARG A 136 31.64 1.78 24.67
CA ARG A 136 32.71 2.77 24.44
C ARG A 136 32.39 3.65 23.24
N MET A 137 32.57 4.96 23.39
CA MET A 137 32.26 5.97 22.37
C MET A 137 33.50 6.83 22.08
N ALA A 138 33.77 7.13 20.82
CA ALA A 138 34.82 8.06 20.41
C ALA A 138 34.22 9.30 19.74
N VAL A 139 34.93 10.43 19.77
CA VAL A 139 34.49 11.66 19.11
C VAL A 139 35.30 11.88 17.84
N LEU A 140 34.60 12.02 16.72
CA LEU A 140 35.16 12.34 15.41
C LEU A 140 35.06 13.84 15.16
N VAL A 141 36.20 14.50 14.90
CA VAL A 141 36.27 15.89 14.50
C VAL A 141 36.68 15.97 13.04
N GLN A 142 35.85 16.57 12.18
CA GLN A 142 36.11 16.71 10.74
C GLN A 142 36.02 18.17 10.31
N GLN A 143 36.84 18.54 9.33
CA GLN A 143 36.69 19.83 8.67
C GLN A 143 35.33 19.90 7.96
N MET A 144 34.63 21.02 8.11
CA MET A 144 33.31 21.19 7.52
C MET A 144 33.45 21.45 6.01
N VAL A 145 32.77 20.63 5.21
CA VAL A 145 32.56 20.92 3.78
C VAL A 145 31.51 22.01 3.70
N ARG A 146 31.72 23.04 2.86
CA ARG A 146 30.70 24.04 2.52
C ARG A 146 29.97 23.60 1.25
N PRO A 147 28.90 22.78 1.35
CA PRO A 147 28.22 22.25 0.19
C PRO A 147 27.43 23.33 -0.55
N ARG A 148 27.49 23.28 -1.88
CA ARG A 148 26.40 23.81 -2.71
C ARG A 148 25.19 22.87 -2.60
N VAL A 149 25.44 21.57 -2.60
CA VAL A 149 24.43 20.51 -2.50
C VAL A 149 24.97 19.40 -1.61
N ALA A 150 24.13 18.84 -0.75
CA ALA A 150 24.45 17.66 0.05
C ALA A 150 23.25 16.72 0.12
N GLY A 151 23.49 15.49 0.56
CA GLY A 151 22.44 14.49 0.53
C GLY A 151 22.84 13.13 1.09
N VAL A 152 21.93 12.18 0.87
CA VAL A 152 22.12 10.76 1.17
C VAL A 152 22.01 9.93 -0.09
N ALA A 153 22.68 8.79 -0.14
CA ALA A 153 22.52 7.82 -1.22
C ALA A 153 22.50 6.39 -0.68
N PHE A 154 21.54 5.61 -1.16
CA PHE A 154 21.36 4.19 -0.80
C PHE A 154 21.73 3.33 -2.00
N THR A 155 22.67 2.40 -1.84
CA THR A 155 23.12 1.52 -2.95
C THR A 155 22.13 0.41 -3.30
N ALA A 156 21.09 0.27 -2.47
CA ALA A 156 19.92 -0.53 -2.77
C ALA A 156 18.67 0.30 -2.48
N ASN A 157 17.63 0.10 -3.27
CA ASN A 157 16.36 0.78 -3.04
C ASN A 157 15.77 0.34 -1.68
N PRO A 158 15.64 1.26 -0.70
CA PRO A 158 15.21 0.90 0.67
C PRO A 158 13.76 0.42 0.73
N LEU A 159 12.94 0.72 -0.29
CA LEU A 159 11.54 0.31 -0.36
C LEU A 159 11.36 -1.02 -1.08
N SER A 160 12.00 -1.19 -2.24
CA SER A 160 11.81 -2.37 -3.10
C SER A 160 12.81 -3.49 -2.85
N GLY A 161 13.94 -3.18 -2.20
CA GLY A 161 15.06 -4.10 -2.03
C GLY A 161 15.87 -4.30 -3.31
N ARG A 162 15.58 -3.60 -4.40
CA ARG A 162 16.37 -3.75 -5.63
C ARG A 162 17.81 -3.32 -5.42
N ARG A 163 18.74 -4.26 -5.61
CA ARG A 163 20.18 -4.05 -5.43
C ARG A 163 20.86 -3.44 -6.65
N ASN A 164 20.17 -3.34 -7.78
CA ASN A 164 20.66 -2.70 -9.01
C ASN A 164 20.29 -1.21 -9.11
N GLU A 165 19.43 -0.70 -8.22
CA GLU A 165 19.01 0.70 -8.17
C GLU A 165 19.76 1.42 -7.05
N VAL A 166 20.32 2.59 -7.35
CA VAL A 166 20.84 3.53 -6.34
C VAL A 166 19.82 4.65 -6.17
N VAL A 167 19.40 4.93 -4.94
CA VAL A 167 18.51 6.05 -4.64
C VAL A 167 19.34 7.20 -4.12
N VAL A 168 19.29 8.36 -4.78
CA VAL A 168 20.05 9.56 -4.42
C VAL A 168 19.06 10.66 -4.03
N THR A 169 19.20 11.19 -2.81
CA THR A 169 18.40 12.32 -2.32
C THR A 169 19.29 13.52 -2.08
N ALA A 170 18.85 14.72 -2.47
CA ALA A 170 19.66 15.93 -2.44
C ALA A 170 18.89 17.15 -1.90
N VAL A 171 19.58 18.03 -1.17
CA VAL A 171 19.13 19.37 -0.74
C VAL A 171 20.21 20.42 -0.99
N ALA A 172 19.78 21.67 -1.17
CA ALA A 172 20.70 22.79 -1.27
C ALA A 172 21.33 23.09 0.11
N GLY A 173 22.64 23.31 0.14
CA GLY A 173 23.37 23.52 1.40
C GLY A 173 23.57 22.24 2.20
N LEU A 174 23.49 22.33 3.53
CA LEU A 174 23.77 21.22 4.46
C LEU A 174 22.61 20.22 4.50
N ALA A 175 22.94 18.93 4.63
CA ALA A 175 21.96 17.84 4.65
C ALA A 175 21.24 17.63 6.01
N ASP A 176 21.42 18.52 6.98
CA ASP A 176 20.85 18.37 8.33
C ASP A 176 19.32 18.30 8.32
N SER A 177 18.67 19.02 7.39
CA SER A 177 17.22 18.97 7.19
C SER A 177 16.73 17.62 6.67
N LEU A 178 17.53 16.92 5.86
CA LEU A 178 17.22 15.56 5.38
C LEU A 178 17.36 14.53 6.50
N VAL A 179 18.46 14.62 7.26
CA VAL A 179 18.76 13.65 8.34
C VAL A 179 17.79 13.80 9.51
N SER A 180 17.38 15.03 9.82
CA SER A 180 16.34 15.33 10.84
C SER A 180 14.90 15.05 10.36
N GLY A 181 14.70 14.76 9.07
CA GLY A 181 13.39 14.52 8.47
C GLY A 181 12.49 15.75 8.34
N THR A 182 13.05 16.97 8.46
CA THR A 182 12.33 18.23 8.30
C THR A 182 12.20 18.66 6.83
N ASP A 183 13.04 18.12 5.96
CA ASP A 183 12.91 18.19 4.50
C ASP A 183 13.06 16.79 3.89
N VAL A 184 12.44 16.60 2.74
CA VAL A 184 12.39 15.37 1.95
C VAL A 184 13.25 15.44 0.68
N GLY A 185 13.72 16.65 0.31
CA GLY A 185 14.68 16.87 -0.77
C GLY A 185 14.18 16.54 -2.19
N GLU A 186 15.10 16.67 -3.14
CA GLU A 186 15.03 16.12 -4.50
C GLU A 186 15.41 14.63 -4.48
N GLN A 187 14.80 13.79 -5.31
CA GLN A 187 15.08 12.35 -5.33
C GLN A 187 15.28 11.80 -6.75
N TRP A 188 16.29 10.94 -6.88
CA TRP A 188 16.67 10.25 -8.10
C TRP A 188 16.77 8.74 -7.87
N ILE A 189 16.35 7.98 -8.88
CA ILE A 189 16.69 6.56 -9.03
C ILE A 189 17.69 6.43 -10.16
N VAL A 190 18.87 5.89 -9.85
CA VAL A 190 19.93 5.66 -10.82
C VAL A 190 20.11 4.17 -11.06
N HIS A 191 20.08 3.77 -12.33
CA HIS A 191 20.30 2.40 -12.80
C HIS A 191 21.40 2.40 -13.88
N GLY A 192 22.61 1.98 -13.51
CA GLY A 192 23.78 2.09 -14.39
C GLY A 192 24.07 3.56 -14.73
N ALA A 193 23.99 3.91 -16.01
CA ALA A 193 24.19 5.29 -16.49
C ALA A 193 22.89 6.09 -16.63
N GLU A 194 21.74 5.46 -16.39
CA GLU A 194 20.43 6.11 -16.51
C GLU A 194 20.00 6.67 -15.15
N ALA A 195 19.69 7.96 -15.09
CA ALA A 195 19.14 8.61 -13.91
C ALA A 195 17.70 9.07 -14.19
N HIS A 196 16.75 8.55 -13.40
CA HIS A 196 15.36 8.94 -13.44
C HIS A 196 15.05 9.81 -12.23
N ARG A 197 14.45 10.98 -12.47
CA ARG A 197 14.07 11.92 -11.42
C ARG A 197 12.67 11.54 -10.92
N GLU A 198 12.55 11.19 -9.65
CA GLU A 198 11.24 10.86 -9.04
C GLU A 198 10.59 12.08 -8.38
N ARG A 199 11.39 13.03 -7.91
CA ARG A 199 10.92 14.25 -7.28
C ARG A 199 11.85 15.39 -7.65
N ASP A 200 11.37 16.40 -8.37
CA ASP A 200 12.20 17.50 -8.87
C ASP A 200 12.13 18.75 -7.98
N ARG A 201 13.30 19.33 -7.69
CA ARG A 201 13.42 20.67 -7.08
C ARG A 201 14.49 21.52 -7.75
N GLY A 202 15.07 21.08 -8.86
CA GLY A 202 16.19 21.74 -9.53
C GLY A 202 17.47 21.86 -8.69
N THR A 203 17.68 20.94 -7.73
CA THR A 203 18.79 20.97 -6.77
C THR A 203 20.05 20.29 -7.32
N LEU A 204 19.89 19.12 -7.96
CA LEU A 204 20.98 18.31 -8.49
C LEU A 204 20.80 18.12 -10.00
N ASP A 205 21.91 18.18 -10.74
CA ASP A 205 21.92 17.87 -12.16
C ASP A 205 21.99 16.36 -12.40
N PRO A 206 21.42 15.82 -13.49
CA PRO A 206 21.45 14.38 -13.76
C PRO A 206 22.88 13.78 -13.78
N LYS A 207 23.86 14.56 -14.23
CA LYS A 207 25.28 14.13 -14.24
C LYS A 207 25.84 13.97 -12.83
N ASP A 208 25.50 14.88 -11.93
CA ASP A 208 25.92 14.81 -10.54
C ASP A 208 25.21 13.66 -9.82
N ALA A 209 23.93 13.41 -10.12
CA ALA A 209 23.20 12.24 -9.59
C ALA A 209 23.88 10.90 -9.98
N VAL A 210 24.32 10.77 -11.23
CA VAL A 210 25.09 9.60 -11.69
C VAL A 210 26.45 9.52 -11.00
N ALA A 211 27.15 10.64 -10.81
CA ALA A 211 28.44 10.68 -10.12
C ALA A 211 28.32 10.26 -8.64
N VAL A 212 27.29 10.74 -7.93
CA VAL A 212 26.98 10.31 -6.56
C VAL A 212 26.63 8.83 -6.51
N ALA A 213 25.84 8.34 -7.48
CA ALA A 213 25.51 6.93 -7.54
C ALA A 213 26.73 6.03 -7.79
N ALA A 214 27.67 6.48 -8.64
CA ALA A 214 28.94 5.80 -8.86
C ALA A 214 29.79 5.75 -7.59
N LEU A 215 29.92 6.88 -6.87
CA LEU A 215 30.58 6.93 -5.56
C LEU A 215 29.96 5.92 -4.59
N ALA A 216 28.63 5.89 -4.48
CA ALA A 216 27.93 4.98 -3.57
C ALA A 216 28.23 3.50 -3.91
N ARG A 217 28.25 3.15 -5.21
CA ARG A 217 28.61 1.79 -5.66
C ARG A 217 30.05 1.43 -5.35
N GLU A 218 30.99 2.35 -5.53
CA GLU A 218 32.39 2.12 -5.16
C GLU A 218 32.54 1.88 -3.65
N VAL A 219 31.79 2.62 -2.82
CA VAL A 219 31.75 2.41 -1.36
C VAL A 219 31.12 1.06 -1.01
N GLU A 220 30.04 0.63 -1.66
CA GLU A 220 29.47 -0.72 -1.49
C GLU A 220 30.44 -1.83 -1.89
N VAL A 221 31.22 -1.65 -2.97
CA VAL A 221 32.26 -2.60 -3.35
C VAL A 221 33.35 -2.68 -2.27
N LEU A 222 33.75 -1.55 -1.69
CA LEU A 222 34.74 -1.52 -0.61
C LEU A 222 34.28 -2.30 0.63
N PHE A 223 33.01 -2.13 1.04
CA PHE A 223 32.49 -2.73 2.27
C PHE A 223 31.81 -4.10 2.06
N GLY A 224 31.56 -4.51 0.81
CA GLY A 224 31.00 -5.82 0.44
C GLY A 224 29.52 -6.03 0.77
N VAL A 225 28.83 -5.00 1.27
CA VAL A 225 27.40 -5.01 1.63
C VAL A 225 26.75 -3.70 1.20
N PRO A 226 25.43 -3.65 0.95
CA PRO A 226 24.75 -2.41 0.59
C PRO A 226 24.98 -1.29 1.61
N GLN A 227 25.16 -0.07 1.12
CA GLN A 227 25.56 1.09 1.90
C GLN A 227 24.50 2.18 1.84
N ASP A 228 24.38 2.87 2.95
CA ASP A 228 23.78 4.19 3.09
C ASP A 228 24.92 5.18 3.32
N ILE A 229 25.08 6.11 2.40
CA ILE A 229 26.15 7.10 2.44
C ILE A 229 25.60 8.51 2.56
N GLU A 230 26.30 9.35 3.32
CA GLU A 230 26.12 10.80 3.28
C GLU A 230 27.19 11.41 2.38
N TRP A 231 26.80 12.36 1.53
CA TRP A 231 27.68 12.97 0.54
C TRP A 231 27.45 14.49 0.44
N ALA A 232 28.48 15.19 -0.06
CA ALA A 232 28.43 16.63 -0.28
C ALA A 232 29.20 17.03 -1.55
N ILE A 233 28.64 17.96 -2.32
CA ILE A 233 29.30 18.63 -3.45
C ILE A 233 29.58 20.06 -3.02
N ASP A 234 30.86 20.43 -2.94
CA ASP A 234 31.27 21.77 -2.55
C ASP A 234 31.04 22.82 -3.67
N GLY A 235 31.35 24.09 -3.37
CA GLY A 235 31.23 25.19 -4.33
C GLY A 235 32.15 25.07 -5.56
N THR A 236 33.15 24.20 -5.54
CA THR A 236 34.05 23.93 -6.67
C THR A 236 33.56 22.78 -7.57
N GLY A 237 32.55 22.03 -7.10
CA GLY A 237 32.05 20.83 -7.76
C GLY A 237 32.74 19.54 -7.29
N ALA A 238 33.56 19.58 -6.25
CA ALA A 238 34.19 18.40 -5.70
C ALA A 238 33.20 17.60 -4.83
N LEU A 239 33.05 16.31 -5.14
CA LEU A 239 32.23 15.36 -4.39
C LEU A 239 33.03 14.74 -3.22
N PHE A 240 32.45 14.78 -2.02
CA PHE A 240 33.00 14.25 -0.77
C PHE A 240 32.09 13.16 -0.20
N LEU A 241 32.70 12.11 0.35
CA LEU A 241 32.05 11.12 1.21
C LEU A 241 32.09 11.62 2.66
N ILE A 242 30.92 11.87 3.24
CA ILE A 242 30.77 12.43 4.59
C ILE A 242 30.57 11.34 5.64
N GLN A 243 29.88 10.26 5.27
CA GLN A 243 29.64 9.09 6.12
C GLN A 243 29.31 7.86 5.25
N ALA A 244 29.59 6.65 5.75
CA ALA A 244 29.15 5.40 5.15
C ALA A 244 28.74 4.40 6.25
N ARG A 245 27.57 3.76 6.07
CA ARG A 245 27.06 2.74 6.98
C ARG A 245 26.37 1.60 6.22
N PRO A 246 26.42 0.35 6.72
CA PRO A 246 25.72 -0.76 6.10
C PRO A 246 24.21 -0.61 6.21
N MET A 247 23.48 -0.96 5.14
CA MET A 247 22.02 -1.03 5.18
C MET A 247 21.56 -2.35 5.80
N THR A 248 21.15 -2.31 7.07
CA THR A 248 20.79 -3.52 7.85
C THR A 248 19.32 -3.94 7.69
N ALA A 249 18.43 -3.03 7.31
CA ALA A 249 16.98 -3.27 7.20
C ALA A 249 16.47 -3.38 5.75
N LEU A 250 17.31 -3.82 4.81
CA LEU A 250 16.88 -3.97 3.42
C LEU A 250 15.95 -5.16 3.23
N PRO A 251 14.78 -4.99 2.59
CA PRO A 251 13.98 -6.13 2.17
C PRO A 251 14.80 -6.99 1.18
N GLU A 252 14.54 -8.31 1.17
CA GLU A 252 15.07 -9.18 0.12
C GLU A 252 14.65 -8.62 -1.26
N PRO A 253 15.54 -8.62 -2.26
CA PRO A 253 15.17 -8.20 -3.61
C PRO A 253 14.06 -9.10 -4.13
N VAL A 254 12.85 -8.54 -4.25
CA VAL A 254 11.68 -9.27 -4.71
C VAL A 254 11.43 -8.96 -6.18
N SER A 255 11.45 -9.98 -7.04
CA SER A 255 11.05 -9.82 -8.44
C SER A 255 9.53 -9.90 -8.59
N TRP A 256 8.99 -9.13 -9.52
CA TRP A 256 7.57 -9.10 -9.85
C TRP A 256 7.34 -9.71 -11.23
N ASP A 257 7.84 -10.93 -11.40
CA ASP A 257 7.73 -11.63 -12.67
C ASP A 257 6.29 -12.15 -12.87
N PRO A 258 5.68 -11.94 -14.06
CA PRO A 258 4.37 -12.47 -14.33
C PRO A 258 4.41 -14.01 -14.32
N PRO A 259 3.45 -14.71 -13.66
CA PRO A 259 3.42 -16.17 -13.58
C PRO A 259 3.29 -16.88 -14.93
N GLY A 260 2.97 -16.14 -15.99
CA GLY A 260 2.81 -16.65 -17.33
C GLY A 260 2.36 -15.57 -18.31
N PRO A 261 2.09 -15.92 -19.58
CA PRO A 261 1.75 -14.96 -20.60
C PRO A 261 0.40 -14.28 -20.33
N GLY A 262 0.33 -12.99 -20.64
CA GLY A 262 -0.86 -12.15 -20.49
C GLY A 262 -0.63 -10.97 -19.56
N LEU A 263 -1.67 -10.18 -19.38
CA LEU A 263 -1.72 -9.12 -18.38
C LEU A 263 -2.39 -9.70 -17.13
N TRP A 264 -1.73 -9.55 -16.00
CA TRP A 264 -2.19 -9.99 -14.69
C TRP A 264 -2.56 -8.76 -13.87
N TRP A 265 -3.73 -8.77 -13.24
CA TRP A 265 -4.25 -7.67 -12.44
C TRP A 265 -4.31 -8.06 -10.97
N ARG A 266 -3.84 -7.14 -10.11
CA ARG A 266 -3.97 -7.29 -8.67
C ARG A 266 -5.40 -7.00 -8.21
N ASN A 267 -5.97 -5.87 -8.63
CA ASN A 267 -7.24 -5.36 -8.10
C ASN A 267 -8.46 -5.79 -8.93
N PHE A 268 -8.58 -7.06 -9.32
CA PHE A 268 -9.73 -7.55 -10.09
C PHE A 268 -10.32 -8.81 -9.47
N ARG A 269 -11.66 -8.91 -9.42
CA ARG A 269 -12.41 -9.97 -8.72
C ARG A 269 -12.07 -10.02 -7.23
N LEU A 270 -11.48 -11.11 -6.75
CA LEU A 270 -11.11 -11.30 -5.34
C LEU A 270 -10.10 -10.25 -4.87
N GLY A 271 -9.21 -9.81 -5.75
CA GLY A 271 -8.16 -8.85 -5.40
C GLY A 271 -8.67 -7.44 -5.07
N GLU A 272 -9.91 -7.10 -5.40
CA GLU A 272 -10.53 -5.86 -4.91
C GLU A 272 -10.79 -5.88 -3.40
N TRP A 273 -10.80 -7.08 -2.80
CA TRP A 273 -11.10 -7.34 -1.40
C TRP A 273 -9.87 -7.81 -0.61
N LEU A 274 -8.71 -7.87 -1.27
CA LEU A 274 -7.42 -8.25 -0.70
C LEU A 274 -6.48 -7.03 -0.76
N PRO A 275 -6.55 -6.12 0.23
CA PRO A 275 -5.70 -4.93 0.27
C PRO A 275 -4.22 -5.23 0.51
N GLU A 276 -3.91 -6.47 0.90
CA GLU A 276 -2.58 -6.90 1.36
C GLU A 276 -2.27 -8.33 0.90
N ALA A 277 -1.03 -8.76 1.13
CA ALA A 277 -0.62 -10.14 0.90
C ALA A 277 -1.52 -11.12 1.69
N MET A 278 -1.84 -12.26 1.08
CA MET A 278 -2.64 -13.32 1.68
C MET A 278 -1.82 -14.14 2.67
N THR A 279 -2.46 -14.58 3.75
CA THR A 279 -1.94 -15.62 4.63
C THR A 279 -1.84 -16.95 3.88
N PRO A 280 -0.84 -17.80 4.19
CA PRO A 280 -0.63 -19.08 3.52
C PRO A 280 -1.87 -19.97 3.48
N LEU A 281 -2.56 -20.11 4.62
CA LEU A 281 -3.71 -21.00 4.69
C LEU A 281 -4.87 -20.50 3.83
N PHE A 282 -5.10 -19.19 3.80
CA PHE A 282 -6.11 -18.59 2.94
C PHE A 282 -5.79 -18.82 1.46
N ALA A 283 -4.54 -18.58 1.06
CA ALA A 283 -4.10 -18.72 -0.32
C ALA A 283 -4.18 -20.16 -0.84
N GLU A 284 -3.87 -21.15 0.01
CA GLU A 284 -3.85 -22.57 -0.38
C GLU A 284 -5.21 -23.26 -0.24
N TRP A 285 -6.04 -22.83 0.72
CA TRP A 285 -7.31 -23.48 0.99
C TRP A 285 -8.49 -22.70 0.42
N ILE A 286 -8.66 -21.44 0.82
CA ILE A 286 -9.89 -20.70 0.52
C ILE A 286 -9.96 -20.25 -0.93
N VAL A 287 -8.85 -19.77 -1.50
CA VAL A 287 -8.84 -19.29 -2.90
C VAL A 287 -9.20 -20.40 -3.89
N PRO A 288 -8.62 -21.61 -3.85
CA PRO A 288 -9.02 -22.70 -4.75
C PRO A 288 -10.49 -23.10 -4.62
N GLU A 289 -10.99 -23.25 -3.39
CA GLU A 289 -12.39 -23.66 -3.14
C GLU A 289 -13.39 -22.59 -3.61
N LEU A 290 -13.07 -21.30 -3.43
CA LEU A 290 -13.88 -20.19 -3.98
C LEU A 290 -13.89 -20.21 -5.51
N GLU A 291 -12.75 -20.47 -6.16
CA GLU A 291 -12.66 -20.50 -7.62
C GLU A 291 -13.35 -21.74 -8.21
N GLU A 292 -13.31 -22.88 -7.52
CA GLU A 292 -14.10 -24.07 -7.90
C GLU A 292 -15.61 -23.81 -7.77
N GLY A 293 -16.05 -23.20 -6.65
CA GLY A 293 -17.42 -22.74 -6.49
C GLY A 293 -17.86 -21.76 -7.59
N TYR A 294 -16.97 -20.84 -7.98
CA TYR A 294 -17.22 -19.90 -9.07
C TYR A 294 -17.43 -20.61 -10.42
N LEU A 295 -16.61 -21.64 -10.71
CA LEU A 295 -16.77 -22.48 -11.89
C LEU A 295 -18.06 -23.30 -11.86
N GLU A 296 -18.52 -23.73 -10.69
CA GLU A 296 -19.82 -24.38 -10.54
C GLU A 296 -20.98 -23.41 -10.79
N GLY A 297 -20.87 -22.17 -10.30
CA GLY A 297 -21.82 -21.10 -10.65
C GLY A 297 -21.89 -20.86 -12.15
N MET A 298 -20.74 -20.83 -12.83
CA MET A 298 -20.67 -20.70 -14.29
C MET A 298 -21.30 -21.90 -15.00
N TRP A 299 -21.07 -23.12 -14.52
CA TRP A 299 -21.64 -24.32 -15.09
C TRP A 299 -23.16 -24.37 -14.96
N THR A 300 -23.69 -24.09 -13.76
CA THR A 300 -25.14 -24.13 -13.50
C THR A 300 -25.91 -23.10 -14.31
N THR A 301 -25.34 -21.92 -14.53
CA THR A 301 -25.98 -20.81 -15.27
C THR A 301 -25.76 -20.85 -16.78
N ALA A 302 -24.53 -21.08 -17.23
CA ALA A 302 -24.10 -20.94 -18.63
C ALA A 302 -23.70 -22.26 -19.30
N ARG A 303 -23.67 -23.37 -18.56
CA ARG A 303 -23.24 -24.72 -19.03
C ARG A 303 -21.85 -24.69 -19.66
N VAL A 304 -20.95 -23.95 -19.05
CA VAL A 304 -19.55 -23.86 -19.46
C VAL A 304 -18.66 -23.62 -18.25
N ARG A 305 -17.40 -24.07 -18.32
CA ARG A 305 -16.37 -23.79 -17.32
C ARG A 305 -15.16 -23.15 -17.99
N VAL A 306 -14.94 -21.88 -17.69
CA VAL A 306 -13.82 -21.07 -18.18
C VAL A 306 -13.05 -20.54 -16.97
N PRO A 307 -11.94 -21.19 -16.57
CA PRO A 307 -11.18 -20.76 -15.41
C PRO A 307 -10.48 -19.44 -15.70
N PHE A 308 -10.60 -18.51 -14.75
CA PHE A 308 -9.69 -17.38 -14.64
C PHE A 308 -8.40 -17.92 -14.03
N ARG A 309 -7.27 -17.68 -14.69
CA ARG A 309 -5.99 -18.07 -14.09
C ARG A 309 -5.69 -17.06 -12.99
N TYR A 310 -5.22 -17.54 -11.85
CA TYR A 310 -4.78 -16.72 -10.73
C TYR A 310 -3.46 -17.27 -10.20
N ALA A 311 -2.74 -16.45 -9.45
CA ALA A 311 -1.49 -16.81 -8.79
C ALA A 311 -1.23 -15.92 -7.58
N ALA A 312 -0.50 -16.44 -6.60
CA ALA A 312 0.11 -15.63 -5.55
C ALA A 312 1.53 -15.24 -5.97
N VAL A 313 1.77 -13.96 -6.26
CA VAL A 313 3.11 -13.42 -6.55
C VAL A 313 3.57 -12.64 -5.33
N ASN A 314 4.60 -13.14 -4.65
CA ASN A 314 5.10 -12.56 -3.38
C ASN A 314 4.01 -12.44 -2.30
N GLY A 315 3.09 -13.41 -2.27
CA GLY A 315 1.93 -13.41 -1.36
C GLY A 315 0.73 -12.58 -1.83
N TRP A 316 0.86 -11.79 -2.90
CA TRP A 316 -0.24 -10.97 -3.43
C TRP A 316 -1.04 -11.72 -4.49
N TYR A 317 -2.37 -11.60 -4.43
CA TYR A 317 -3.26 -12.20 -5.43
C TYR A 317 -3.19 -11.44 -6.75
N TYR A 318 -2.91 -12.15 -7.83
CA TYR A 318 -3.05 -11.67 -9.20
C TYR A 318 -3.93 -12.62 -9.99
N ASN A 319 -4.73 -12.07 -10.89
CA ASN A 319 -5.49 -12.86 -11.85
C ASN A 319 -5.38 -12.35 -13.28
N THR A 320 -5.74 -13.20 -14.23
CA THR A 320 -5.76 -12.83 -15.64
C THR A 320 -7.04 -13.34 -16.30
N ILE A 321 -7.60 -12.50 -17.16
CA ILE A 321 -8.79 -12.80 -17.94
C ILE A 321 -8.43 -13.93 -18.93
N PRO A 322 -9.35 -14.89 -19.16
CA PRO A 322 -9.13 -15.93 -20.16
C PRO A 322 -8.80 -15.33 -21.53
N ILE A 323 -7.64 -15.71 -22.10
CA ILE A 323 -7.26 -15.29 -23.45
C ILE A 323 -8.14 -16.07 -24.44
N PRO A 324 -8.95 -15.40 -25.28
CA PRO A 324 -9.78 -16.09 -26.26
C PRO A 324 -8.88 -16.85 -27.23
N SER A 325 -8.99 -18.18 -27.26
CA SER A 325 -8.35 -19.02 -28.26
C SER A 325 -9.42 -19.78 -29.06
N PRO A 326 -9.16 -20.13 -30.34
CA PRO A 326 -10.09 -20.90 -31.14
C PRO A 326 -10.52 -22.21 -30.45
N ARG A 327 -9.61 -22.86 -29.72
CA ARG A 327 -9.89 -24.07 -28.93
C ARG A 327 -10.86 -23.82 -27.79
N VAL A 328 -10.67 -22.73 -27.03
CA VAL A 328 -11.57 -22.36 -25.94
C VAL A 328 -12.94 -21.96 -26.48
N LEU A 329 -13.00 -21.18 -27.57
CA LEU A 329 -14.27 -20.81 -28.21
C LEU A 329 -15.03 -22.02 -28.76
N TRP A 330 -14.34 -22.96 -29.39
CA TRP A 330 -14.92 -24.22 -29.85
C TRP A 330 -15.47 -25.04 -28.68
N ARG A 331 -14.71 -25.18 -27.58
CA ARG A 331 -15.15 -25.88 -26.38
C ARG A 331 -16.38 -25.21 -25.75
N ILE A 332 -16.39 -23.88 -25.64
CA ILE A 332 -17.56 -23.12 -25.17
C ILE A 332 -18.79 -23.43 -26.04
N LEU A 333 -18.63 -23.48 -27.37
CA LEU A 333 -19.72 -23.75 -28.30
C LEU A 333 -20.27 -25.18 -28.12
N VAL A 334 -19.39 -26.18 -28.10
CA VAL A 334 -19.75 -27.61 -28.03
C VAL A 334 -20.31 -27.97 -26.66
N ASP A 335 -19.61 -27.64 -25.57
CA ASP A 335 -19.98 -28.05 -24.21
C ASP A 335 -21.32 -27.44 -23.77
N SER A 336 -21.58 -26.20 -24.20
CA SER A 336 -22.83 -25.50 -23.88
C SER A 336 -24.00 -25.84 -24.82
N ARG A 337 -23.77 -26.70 -25.83
CA ARG A 337 -24.73 -26.98 -26.92
C ARG A 337 -25.26 -25.69 -27.58
N GLY A 338 -24.38 -24.71 -27.78
CA GLY A 338 -24.71 -23.41 -28.37
C GLY A 338 -25.45 -22.42 -27.46
N ARG A 339 -25.70 -22.74 -26.19
CA ARG A 339 -26.37 -21.82 -25.24
C ARG A 339 -25.46 -20.74 -24.68
N ALA A 340 -24.17 -21.03 -24.48
CA ALA A 340 -23.23 -20.10 -23.88
C ALA A 340 -23.01 -18.81 -24.71
N PRO A 341 -22.87 -18.84 -26.05
CA PRO A 341 -22.72 -17.62 -26.83
C PRO A 341 -23.90 -16.64 -26.66
N TRP A 342 -25.14 -17.15 -26.69
CA TRP A 342 -26.32 -16.33 -26.47
C TRP A 342 -26.35 -15.75 -25.05
N PHE A 343 -26.04 -16.58 -24.04
CA PHE A 343 -25.99 -16.14 -22.65
C PHE A 343 -24.92 -15.06 -22.43
N LEU A 344 -23.67 -15.34 -22.85
CA LEU A 344 -22.52 -14.45 -22.69
C LEU A 344 -22.73 -13.14 -23.44
N TYR A 345 -23.31 -13.17 -24.65
CA TYR A 345 -23.65 -11.94 -25.36
C TYR A 345 -24.61 -11.07 -24.56
N ASN A 346 -25.71 -11.64 -24.04
CA ASN A 346 -26.69 -10.87 -23.28
C ASN A 346 -26.14 -10.39 -21.93
N ALA A 347 -25.36 -11.21 -21.22
CA ALA A 347 -24.81 -10.91 -19.91
C ALA A 347 -23.59 -9.96 -19.94
N LEU A 348 -22.74 -10.03 -20.98
CA LEU A 348 -21.46 -9.29 -21.00
C LEU A 348 -21.42 -8.12 -21.98
N ALA A 349 -22.05 -8.24 -23.15
CA ALA A 349 -21.94 -7.26 -24.24
C ALA A 349 -23.20 -6.41 -24.45
N ARG A 350 -24.39 -7.05 -24.47
CA ARG A 350 -25.67 -6.36 -24.67
C ARG A 350 -25.96 -5.40 -23.52
N VAL A 351 -25.55 -5.74 -22.31
CA VAL A 351 -25.70 -4.88 -21.12
C VAL A 351 -25.11 -3.49 -21.33
N SER A 352 -24.00 -3.32 -22.06
CA SER A 352 -23.41 -1.98 -22.29
C SER A 352 -24.17 -1.13 -23.31
N HIS A 353 -24.97 -1.76 -24.18
CA HIS A 353 -25.63 -1.08 -25.31
C HIS A 353 -27.15 -0.98 -25.16
N ASN A 354 -27.76 -1.99 -24.55
CA ASN A 354 -29.19 -2.09 -24.27
C ASN A 354 -29.42 -2.84 -22.93
N PRO A 355 -29.13 -2.19 -21.79
CA PRO A 355 -29.34 -2.73 -20.45
C PRO A 355 -30.71 -3.35 -20.23
N ALA A 356 -31.79 -2.65 -20.61
CA ALA A 356 -33.15 -3.10 -20.37
C ALA A 356 -33.49 -4.41 -21.11
N ALA A 357 -32.89 -4.63 -22.27
CA ALA A 357 -33.09 -5.88 -23.00
C ALA A 357 -32.17 -7.01 -22.49
N ALA A 358 -30.98 -6.69 -21.98
CA ALA A 358 -30.14 -7.65 -21.26
C ALA A 358 -30.80 -8.13 -19.96
N ASP A 359 -31.43 -7.21 -19.21
CA ASP A 359 -32.23 -7.49 -18.02
C ASP A 359 -33.34 -8.51 -18.31
N ARG A 360 -34.16 -8.24 -19.33
CA ARG A 360 -35.25 -9.15 -19.73
C ARG A 360 -34.76 -10.50 -20.25
N ALA A 361 -33.59 -10.53 -20.90
CA ALA A 361 -33.08 -11.75 -21.51
C ALA A 361 -32.44 -12.69 -20.48
N VAL A 362 -31.65 -12.17 -19.54
CA VAL A 362 -30.81 -12.99 -18.66
C VAL A 362 -30.77 -12.46 -17.23
N LEU A 363 -30.44 -11.19 -17.02
CA LEU A 363 -30.01 -10.71 -15.69
C LEU A 363 -31.13 -10.75 -14.65
N ARG A 364 -32.39 -10.45 -15.02
CA ARG A 364 -33.54 -10.52 -14.10
C ARG A 364 -33.75 -11.91 -13.53
N ARG A 365 -33.55 -12.95 -14.36
CA ARG A 365 -33.67 -14.34 -13.92
C ARG A 365 -32.52 -14.74 -12.99
N LEU A 366 -31.30 -14.28 -13.27
CA LEU A 366 -30.14 -14.53 -12.42
C LEU A 366 -30.28 -13.83 -11.06
N GLU A 367 -30.85 -12.62 -11.04
CA GLU A 367 -31.15 -11.92 -9.79
C GLU A 367 -32.22 -12.65 -8.98
N ALA A 368 -33.30 -13.14 -9.60
CA ALA A 368 -34.28 -13.98 -8.91
C ALA A 368 -33.66 -15.28 -8.39
N ASP A 369 -32.81 -15.95 -9.17
CA ASP A 369 -32.10 -17.17 -8.73
C ASP A 369 -31.17 -16.90 -7.53
N TRP A 370 -30.49 -15.75 -7.53
CA TRP A 370 -29.72 -15.31 -6.38
C TRP A 370 -30.61 -15.06 -5.16
N ARG A 371 -31.66 -14.24 -5.30
CA ARG A 371 -32.49 -13.75 -4.20
C ARG A 371 -33.35 -14.86 -3.59
N ASP A 372 -33.93 -15.72 -4.42
CA ASP A 372 -34.95 -16.69 -4.01
C ASP A 372 -34.35 -18.08 -3.71
N ARG A 373 -33.15 -18.40 -4.21
CA ARG A 373 -32.54 -19.72 -4.03
C ARG A 373 -31.16 -19.66 -3.38
N LEU A 374 -30.19 -18.96 -3.99
CA LEU A 374 -28.80 -19.05 -3.55
C LEU A 374 -28.56 -18.38 -2.19
N LEU A 375 -29.08 -17.17 -2.00
CA LEU A 375 -28.90 -16.40 -0.76
C LEU A 375 -29.58 -17.09 0.45
N PRO A 376 -30.84 -17.56 0.37
CA PRO A 376 -31.44 -18.37 1.43
C PRO A 376 -30.62 -19.63 1.76
N ALA A 377 -30.19 -20.38 0.73
CA ALA A 377 -29.37 -21.57 0.92
C ALA A 377 -28.03 -21.25 1.60
N TYR A 378 -27.40 -20.11 1.25
CA TYR A 378 -26.17 -19.67 1.89
C TYR A 378 -26.39 -19.34 3.37
N ARG A 379 -27.44 -18.60 3.69
CA ARG A 379 -27.81 -18.27 5.09
C ARG A 379 -28.11 -19.52 5.91
N ASP A 380 -28.87 -20.46 5.35
CA ASP A 380 -29.19 -21.72 6.03
C ASP A 380 -27.97 -22.61 6.24
N LEU A 381 -27.05 -22.67 5.28
CA LEU A 381 -25.79 -23.38 5.44
C LEU A 381 -24.98 -22.80 6.60
N VAL A 382 -24.77 -21.48 6.62
CA VAL A 382 -23.99 -20.81 7.67
C VAL A 382 -24.63 -21.02 9.04
N ARG A 383 -25.95 -20.84 9.16
CA ARG A 383 -26.69 -21.04 10.41
C ARG A 383 -26.60 -22.48 10.92
N THR A 384 -26.76 -23.45 10.04
CA THR A 384 -26.76 -24.88 10.43
C THR A 384 -25.36 -25.34 10.80
N ALA A 385 -24.35 -24.96 10.00
CA ALA A 385 -22.97 -25.31 10.25
C ALA A 385 -22.43 -24.69 11.56
N ASP A 386 -22.85 -23.47 11.93
CA ASP A 386 -22.44 -22.84 13.19
C ASP A 386 -22.91 -23.64 14.42
N VAL A 387 -24.09 -24.25 14.36
CA VAL A 387 -24.62 -25.12 15.43
C VAL A 387 -23.84 -26.44 15.50
N GLU A 388 -23.54 -27.04 14.36
CA GLU A 388 -22.83 -28.32 14.26
C GLU A 388 -21.34 -28.22 14.66
N LEU A 389 -20.76 -27.02 14.57
CA LEU A 389 -19.33 -26.80 14.76
C LEU A 389 -18.83 -27.14 16.16
N ALA A 390 -19.66 -26.97 17.20
CA ALA A 390 -19.27 -27.15 18.60
C ALA A 390 -18.79 -28.58 18.93
N SER A 391 -19.29 -29.59 18.20
CA SER A 391 -18.93 -31.01 18.40
C SER A 391 -18.20 -31.64 17.21
N ALA A 392 -17.91 -30.86 16.16
CA ALA A 392 -17.34 -31.37 14.91
C ALA A 392 -15.87 -31.80 15.06
N SER A 393 -15.50 -32.98 14.54
CA SER A 393 -14.10 -33.43 14.41
C SER A 393 -13.31 -32.56 13.41
N ALA A 394 -11.97 -32.66 13.39
CA ALA A 394 -11.16 -31.80 12.52
C ALA A 394 -11.52 -31.98 11.03
N PRO A 395 -11.67 -33.22 10.50
CA PRO A 395 -12.15 -33.43 9.14
C PRO A 395 -13.52 -32.79 8.86
N GLN A 396 -14.47 -32.89 9.79
CA GLN A 396 -15.81 -32.29 9.64
C GLN A 396 -15.76 -30.75 9.61
N ILE A 397 -14.85 -30.13 10.37
CA ILE A 397 -14.59 -28.68 10.27
C ILE A 397 -14.05 -28.36 8.87
N GLY A 398 -13.15 -29.20 8.33
CA GLY A 398 -12.63 -29.05 6.98
C GLY A 398 -13.73 -29.11 5.91
N GLU A 399 -14.60 -30.11 5.97
CA GLU A 399 -15.76 -30.25 5.07
C GLU A 399 -16.71 -29.04 5.16
N THR A 400 -16.86 -28.46 6.35
CA THR A 400 -17.65 -27.24 6.56
C THR A 400 -17.03 -26.05 5.82
N VAL A 401 -15.71 -25.87 5.92
CA VAL A 401 -14.97 -24.83 5.19
C VAL A 401 -15.18 -24.99 3.68
N ASP A 402 -15.01 -26.19 3.14
CA ASP A 402 -15.16 -26.47 1.71
C ASP A 402 -16.58 -26.16 1.22
N ARG A 403 -17.61 -26.60 1.96
CA ARG A 403 -19.02 -26.32 1.62
C ARG A 403 -19.35 -24.83 1.61
N VAL A 404 -18.87 -24.08 2.61
CA VAL A 404 -19.09 -22.63 2.72
C VAL A 404 -18.37 -21.88 1.60
N CYS A 405 -17.14 -22.28 1.26
CA CYS A 405 -16.39 -21.68 0.16
C CYS A 405 -17.02 -21.99 -1.19
N SER A 406 -17.50 -23.22 -1.40
CA SER A 406 -18.17 -23.61 -2.65
C SER A 406 -19.42 -22.74 -2.92
N ILE A 407 -20.28 -22.54 -1.92
CA ILE A 407 -21.47 -21.69 -2.10
C ILE A 407 -21.11 -20.20 -2.24
N ALA A 408 -20.10 -19.71 -1.50
CA ALA A 408 -19.59 -18.35 -1.63
C ALA A 408 -18.97 -18.10 -3.02
N GLY A 409 -18.31 -19.10 -3.61
CA GLY A 409 -17.81 -19.06 -4.98
C GLY A 409 -18.94 -18.96 -6.02
N GLN A 410 -19.99 -19.77 -5.87
CA GLN A 410 -21.21 -19.66 -6.72
C GLN A 410 -21.87 -18.29 -6.58
N TYR A 411 -21.87 -17.74 -5.36
CA TYR A 411 -22.36 -16.40 -5.07
C TYR A 411 -21.53 -15.35 -5.79
N LEU A 412 -20.19 -15.43 -5.70
CA LEU A 412 -19.26 -14.54 -6.37
C LEU A 412 -19.47 -14.53 -7.89
N TRP A 413 -19.85 -15.66 -8.50
CA TRP A 413 -20.24 -15.72 -9.91
C TRP A 413 -21.47 -14.86 -10.22
N LEU A 414 -22.54 -14.99 -9.42
CA LEU A 414 -23.74 -14.17 -9.60
C LEU A 414 -23.48 -12.70 -9.30
N LEU A 415 -22.65 -12.37 -8.29
CA LEU A 415 -22.19 -11.01 -8.04
C LEU A 415 -21.44 -10.44 -9.26
N ALA A 416 -20.53 -11.22 -9.87
CA ALA A 416 -19.78 -10.77 -11.03
C ALA A 416 -20.65 -10.51 -12.27
N LEU A 417 -21.72 -11.29 -12.47
CA LEU A 417 -22.64 -11.11 -13.60
C LEU A 417 -23.73 -10.07 -13.34
N VAL A 418 -24.42 -10.15 -12.21
CA VAL A 418 -25.58 -9.32 -11.85
C VAL A 418 -25.08 -8.00 -11.28
N GLY A 419 -24.41 -8.01 -10.13
CA GLY A 419 -23.83 -6.80 -9.53
C GLY A 419 -22.80 -6.14 -10.45
N GLY A 420 -21.91 -6.91 -11.06
CA GLY A 420 -20.92 -6.43 -12.03
C GLY A 420 -21.53 -5.87 -13.33
N SER A 421 -22.84 -6.03 -13.58
CA SER A 421 -23.52 -5.34 -14.67
C SER A 421 -23.86 -3.88 -14.35
N ALA A 422 -23.99 -3.49 -13.08
CA ALA A 422 -24.43 -2.15 -12.67
C ALA A 422 -23.59 -1.04 -13.33
N TRP A 423 -22.26 -1.10 -13.22
CA TRP A 423 -21.37 -0.07 -13.80
C TRP A 423 -21.49 0.04 -15.33
N LYS A 424 -21.82 -1.06 -16.03
CA LYS A 424 -22.06 -1.03 -17.49
C LYS A 424 -23.37 -0.31 -17.80
N MET A 425 -24.39 -0.49 -16.97
CA MET A 425 -25.65 0.23 -17.08
C MET A 425 -25.48 1.72 -16.76
N GLU A 426 -24.67 2.05 -15.75
CA GLU A 426 -24.27 3.42 -15.45
C GLU A 426 -23.53 4.05 -16.63
N GLY A 427 -22.59 3.33 -17.26
CA GLY A 427 -21.90 3.80 -18.46
C GLY A 427 -22.85 4.06 -19.63
N ALA A 428 -23.86 3.21 -19.82
CA ALA A 428 -24.91 3.44 -20.82
C ALA A 428 -25.78 4.66 -20.49
N LEU A 429 -26.12 4.87 -19.21
CA LEU A 429 -26.85 6.04 -18.72
C LEU A 429 -26.04 7.34 -18.91
N ALA A 430 -24.76 7.31 -18.58
CA ALA A 430 -23.85 8.42 -18.80
C ALA A 430 -23.71 8.76 -20.29
N ALA A 431 -23.57 7.75 -21.17
CA ALA A 431 -23.53 7.98 -22.61
C ALA A 431 -24.83 8.58 -23.16
N PHE A 432 -25.99 8.18 -22.62
CA PHE A 432 -27.27 8.78 -22.95
C PHE A 432 -27.34 10.25 -22.49
N TRP A 433 -26.93 10.52 -21.25
CA TRP A 433 -26.87 11.85 -20.67
C TRP A 433 -26.00 12.79 -21.51
N SER A 434 -24.77 12.38 -21.81
CA SER A 434 -23.83 13.18 -22.60
C SER A 434 -24.37 13.54 -23.98
N ARG A 435 -25.17 12.66 -24.59
CA ARG A 435 -25.71 12.86 -25.93
C ARG A 435 -26.96 13.74 -25.97
N HIS A 436 -27.75 13.74 -24.90
CA HIS A 436 -29.12 14.27 -24.95
C HIS A 436 -29.45 15.31 -23.87
N LEU A 437 -28.70 15.34 -22.76
CA LEU A 437 -29.02 16.13 -21.58
C LEU A 437 -27.92 17.15 -21.22
N THR A 438 -26.65 16.91 -21.57
CA THR A 438 -25.54 17.83 -21.23
C THR A 438 -25.77 19.25 -21.76
N GLY A 439 -26.07 19.43 -23.05
CA GLY A 439 -26.31 20.76 -23.61
C GLY A 439 -27.48 21.49 -22.95
N PRO A 440 -28.69 20.87 -22.87
CA PRO A 440 -29.84 21.48 -22.21
C PRO A 440 -29.65 21.81 -20.72
N LEU A 441 -28.76 21.10 -20.02
CA LEU A 441 -28.49 21.29 -18.59
C LEU A 441 -27.21 22.10 -18.32
N GLU A 442 -26.55 22.61 -19.36
CA GLU A 442 -25.32 23.39 -19.22
C GLU A 442 -25.57 24.64 -18.36
N GLY A 443 -24.66 24.92 -17.42
CA GLY A 443 -24.79 26.03 -16.47
C GLY A 443 -25.78 25.80 -15.31
N THR A 444 -26.45 24.65 -15.24
CA THR A 444 -27.33 24.30 -14.10
C THR A 444 -26.58 23.49 -13.03
N ALA A 445 -27.05 23.53 -11.78
CA ALA A 445 -26.51 22.69 -10.70
C ALA A 445 -26.64 21.17 -10.98
N ILE A 446 -27.72 20.77 -11.66
CA ILE A 446 -27.95 19.40 -12.12
C ILE A 446 -26.92 19.02 -13.20
N GLY A 447 -26.66 19.93 -14.15
CA GLY A 447 -25.64 19.74 -15.19
C GLY A 447 -24.24 19.58 -14.63
N ALA A 448 -23.88 20.38 -13.61
CA ALA A 448 -22.60 20.29 -12.91
C ALA A 448 -22.42 18.94 -12.16
N SER A 449 -23.51 18.37 -11.66
CA SER A 449 -23.50 17.06 -10.99
C SER A 449 -23.45 15.86 -11.95
N GLY A 450 -23.66 16.10 -13.25
CA GLY A 450 -23.60 15.07 -14.29
C GLY A 450 -24.60 13.93 -14.11
N PRO A 451 -24.42 12.80 -14.84
CA PRO A 451 -25.34 11.67 -14.78
C PRO A 451 -25.36 10.95 -13.42
N GLN A 452 -24.36 11.16 -12.56
CA GLN A 452 -24.27 10.48 -11.26
C GLN A 452 -25.37 10.92 -10.29
N VAL A 453 -25.90 12.13 -10.42
CA VAL A 453 -27.03 12.62 -9.59
C VAL A 453 -28.25 11.68 -9.67
N LEU A 454 -28.44 10.99 -10.79
CA LEU A 454 -29.54 10.05 -11.00
C LEU A 454 -29.43 8.76 -10.18
N LEU A 455 -28.28 8.53 -9.54
CA LEU A 455 -27.96 7.31 -8.79
C LEU A 455 -27.72 7.57 -7.30
N ARG A 456 -27.89 8.82 -6.85
CA ARG A 456 -27.71 9.20 -5.43
C ARG A 456 -28.95 8.88 -4.60
N GLY A 457 -28.75 8.54 -3.33
CA GLY A 457 -29.85 8.28 -2.39
C GLY A 457 -30.79 7.17 -2.88
N LEU A 458 -30.22 6.02 -3.26
CA LEU A 458 -30.96 4.80 -3.60
C LEU A 458 -30.96 3.84 -2.40
N GLY A 459 -32.08 3.13 -2.19
CA GLY A 459 -32.23 2.10 -1.14
C GLY A 459 -32.57 2.61 0.27
N ASP A 460 -33.10 1.72 1.11
CA ASP A 460 -33.24 1.95 2.55
C ASP A 460 -31.87 1.77 3.20
N ARG A 461 -31.33 2.85 3.77
CA ARG A 461 -30.03 2.85 4.45
C ARG A 461 -30.12 2.06 5.75
N GLU A 462 -29.75 0.78 5.74
CA GLU A 462 -29.30 0.12 6.97
C GLU A 462 -27.94 0.73 7.35
N ALA A 463 -27.96 1.77 8.18
CA ALA A 463 -26.78 2.43 8.73
C ALA A 463 -25.91 1.51 9.62
N VAL A 464 -26.28 0.24 9.76
CA VAL A 464 -25.60 -0.75 10.58
C VAL A 464 -24.73 -1.61 9.70
N VAL A 465 -23.42 -1.51 9.88
CA VAL A 465 -22.46 -2.43 9.27
C VAL A 465 -22.78 -3.85 9.75
N PRO A 466 -23.06 -4.82 8.84
CA PRO A 466 -23.38 -6.17 9.25
C PRO A 466 -22.22 -6.81 10.02
N ALA A 467 -22.54 -7.66 11.00
CA ALA A 467 -21.54 -8.34 11.81
C ALA A 467 -20.54 -9.17 10.98
N HIS A 468 -20.96 -9.69 9.83
CA HIS A 468 -20.12 -10.48 8.93
C HIS A 468 -19.26 -9.65 7.96
N ALA A 469 -19.44 -8.33 7.94
CA ALA A 469 -18.68 -7.46 7.04
C ALA A 469 -17.18 -7.54 7.32
N VAL A 470 -16.40 -7.63 6.26
CA VAL A 470 -14.94 -7.82 6.32
C VAL A 470 -14.19 -6.54 5.97
N TYR A 471 -12.99 -6.41 6.53
CA TYR A 471 -11.99 -5.40 6.10
C TYR A 471 -11.06 -5.95 5.01
N SER A 472 -10.90 -7.27 4.98
CA SER A 472 -10.19 -8.07 3.99
C SER A 472 -10.89 -9.42 3.92
N ILE A 473 -11.01 -10.01 2.72
CA ILE A 473 -11.55 -11.37 2.60
C ILE A 473 -10.57 -12.45 3.08
N ASP A 474 -9.34 -12.10 3.46
CA ASP A 474 -8.50 -13.05 4.18
C ASP A 474 -9.08 -13.29 5.58
N TRP A 475 -9.48 -14.54 5.85
CA TRP A 475 -10.13 -14.96 7.11
C TRP A 475 -9.26 -14.82 8.36
N TYR A 476 -8.00 -14.44 8.22
CA TYR A 476 -7.14 -14.03 9.32
C TYR A 476 -7.64 -12.75 10.00
N PHE A 477 -8.24 -11.84 9.24
CA PHE A 477 -8.75 -10.59 9.80
C PHE A 477 -10.13 -10.79 10.43
N ALA A 478 -10.28 -10.29 11.65
CA ALA A 478 -11.57 -10.29 12.34
C ALA A 478 -12.60 -9.42 11.60
N THR A 479 -13.83 -9.92 11.53
CA THR A 479 -14.99 -9.24 10.95
C THR A 479 -15.45 -8.05 11.81
N ALA A 480 -16.34 -7.21 11.27
CA ALA A 480 -16.87 -6.06 11.98
C ALA A 480 -17.58 -6.45 13.30
N GLY A 481 -18.32 -7.57 13.30
CA GLY A 481 -19.01 -8.08 14.48
C GLY A 481 -18.07 -8.57 15.58
N GLU A 482 -16.95 -9.20 15.21
CA GLU A 482 -15.93 -9.65 16.16
C GLU A 482 -15.15 -8.48 16.80
N ARG A 483 -15.14 -7.31 16.15
CA ARG A 483 -14.47 -6.10 16.65
C ARG A 483 -15.38 -5.16 17.45
N GLY A 484 -16.64 -5.53 17.66
CA GLY A 484 -17.60 -4.71 18.44
C GLY A 484 -18.40 -3.71 17.61
N GLY A 485 -18.44 -3.85 16.28
CA GLY A 485 -19.23 -3.00 15.37
C GLY A 485 -18.50 -1.75 14.86
N ALA A 486 -19.12 -1.04 13.92
CA ALA A 486 -18.65 0.27 13.46
C ALA A 486 -18.98 1.37 14.48
N PRO A 487 -18.22 2.48 14.54
CA PRO A 487 -18.46 3.55 15.50
C PRO A 487 -19.90 4.10 15.42
N GLU A 488 -20.59 4.19 16.57
CA GLU A 488 -21.97 4.67 16.70
C GLU A 488 -22.19 6.12 16.22
N ALA A 489 -21.11 6.90 16.03
CA ALA A 489 -21.14 8.33 15.75
C ALA A 489 -21.65 8.74 14.36
N ALA A 490 -21.91 7.79 13.44
CA ALA A 490 -22.33 8.11 12.07
C ALA A 490 -23.86 8.08 11.83
N ALA A 491 -24.68 7.57 12.77
CA ALA A 491 -26.06 7.18 12.45
C ALA A 491 -27.10 8.33 12.36
N SER A 492 -26.87 9.48 13.00
CA SER A 492 -27.84 10.59 13.03
C SER A 492 -27.68 11.60 11.89
N ASP A 493 -26.45 11.95 11.50
CA ASP A 493 -26.13 12.85 10.38
C ASP A 493 -26.47 12.19 9.01
N ASP A 494 -26.47 10.86 8.94
CA ASP A 494 -26.62 10.11 7.70
C ASP A 494 -28.05 10.14 7.13
N ARG A 495 -29.10 10.23 7.98
CA ARG A 495 -30.50 10.26 7.50
C ARG A 495 -30.88 11.58 6.82
N ALA A 496 -30.49 12.73 7.40
CA ALA A 496 -30.77 14.04 6.81
C ALA A 496 -30.01 14.24 5.48
N SER A 497 -28.78 13.71 5.38
CA SER A 497 -28.00 13.68 4.15
C SER A 497 -28.65 12.77 3.09
N ALA A 498 -29.24 11.63 3.49
CA ALA A 498 -29.95 10.72 2.59
C ALA A 498 -31.15 11.38 1.91
N ASP A 499 -31.99 12.05 2.69
CA ASP A 499 -33.20 12.69 2.20
C ASP A 499 -32.89 13.85 1.24
N GLY A 500 -31.80 14.58 1.50
CA GLY A 500 -31.26 15.60 0.60
C GLY A 500 -30.85 15.01 -0.75
N LEU A 501 -30.02 13.97 -0.75
CA LEU A 501 -29.55 13.30 -1.97
C LEU A 501 -30.69 12.67 -2.78
N ALA A 502 -31.67 12.07 -2.11
CA ALA A 502 -32.85 11.52 -2.78
C ALA A 502 -33.72 12.62 -3.41
N THR A 503 -33.76 13.81 -2.80
CA THR A 503 -34.47 14.97 -3.33
C THR A 503 -33.77 15.55 -4.56
N GLU A 504 -32.45 15.71 -4.51
CA GLU A 504 -31.63 16.11 -5.67
C GLU A 504 -31.83 15.16 -6.85
N ARG A 505 -31.78 13.85 -6.60
CA ARG A 505 -32.04 12.83 -7.62
C ARG A 505 -33.41 13.00 -8.25
N ARG A 506 -34.48 13.09 -7.44
CA ARG A 506 -35.85 13.27 -7.95
C ARG A 506 -35.99 14.54 -8.80
N ALA A 507 -35.36 15.63 -8.40
CA ALA A 507 -35.33 16.87 -9.17
C ALA A 507 -34.62 16.70 -10.52
N ALA A 508 -33.47 16.02 -10.54
CA ALA A 508 -32.74 15.72 -11.77
C ALA A 508 -33.51 14.78 -12.70
N GLU A 509 -34.20 13.77 -12.15
CA GLU A 509 -35.09 12.91 -12.92
C GLU A 509 -36.24 13.70 -13.57
N SER A 510 -36.90 14.59 -12.82
CA SER A 510 -37.96 15.45 -13.35
C SER A 510 -37.44 16.33 -14.48
N ALA A 511 -36.33 17.05 -14.25
CA ALA A 511 -35.73 17.92 -15.26
C ALA A 511 -35.37 17.17 -16.54
N ALA A 512 -34.80 15.96 -16.42
CA ALA A 512 -34.49 15.11 -17.57
C ALA A 512 -35.77 14.70 -18.33
N ARG A 513 -36.85 14.35 -17.61
CA ARG A 513 -38.13 14.01 -18.23
C ARG A 513 -38.76 15.20 -18.93
N ASP A 514 -38.70 16.40 -18.33
CA ASP A 514 -39.22 17.64 -18.90
C ASP A 514 -38.51 18.02 -20.21
N ILE A 515 -37.18 17.95 -20.23
CA ILE A 515 -36.36 18.16 -21.44
C ILE A 515 -36.74 17.17 -22.55
N LEU A 516 -37.03 15.93 -22.19
CA LEU A 516 -37.35 14.85 -23.12
C LEU A 516 -38.85 14.74 -23.47
N ALA A 517 -39.72 15.53 -22.85
CA ALA A 517 -41.18 15.42 -22.99
C ALA A 517 -41.65 15.55 -24.44
N SER A 518 -41.00 16.42 -25.22
CA SER A 518 -41.28 16.59 -26.65
C SER A 518 -40.79 15.43 -27.54
N ARG A 519 -40.07 14.45 -26.98
CA ARG A 519 -39.43 13.33 -27.70
C ARG A 519 -39.82 11.98 -27.07
N PRO A 520 -41.06 11.49 -27.26
CA PRO A 520 -41.61 10.32 -26.53
C PRO A 520 -40.76 9.06 -26.61
N ARG A 521 -40.14 8.77 -27.77
CA ARG A 521 -39.25 7.59 -27.92
C ARG A 521 -37.95 7.71 -27.11
N LEU A 522 -37.42 8.92 -26.94
CA LEU A 522 -36.22 9.14 -26.14
C LEU A 522 -36.55 9.14 -24.64
N LEU A 523 -37.69 9.70 -24.26
CA LEU A 523 -38.20 9.64 -22.89
C LEU A 523 -38.39 8.18 -22.43
N ASP A 524 -39.10 7.38 -23.23
CA ASP A 524 -39.30 5.95 -22.95
C ASP A 524 -37.99 5.15 -22.93
N ARG A 525 -36.98 5.55 -23.72
CA ARG A 525 -35.62 4.99 -23.63
C ARG A 525 -34.91 5.39 -22.34
N PHE A 526 -35.02 6.67 -21.94
CA PHE A 526 -34.45 7.18 -20.71
C PHE A 526 -35.04 6.49 -19.49
N ASP A 527 -36.37 6.42 -19.37
CA ASP A 527 -37.03 5.81 -18.21
C ASP A 527 -36.67 4.33 -18.05
N ARG A 528 -36.61 3.57 -19.15
CA ARG A 528 -36.15 2.17 -19.10
C ARG A 528 -34.71 2.03 -18.66
N LEU A 529 -33.83 2.93 -19.11
CA LEU A 529 -32.41 2.91 -18.80
C LEU A 529 -32.16 3.32 -17.35
N LEU A 530 -32.84 4.37 -16.89
CA LEU A 530 -32.83 4.84 -15.51
C LEU A 530 -33.32 3.75 -14.56
N ALA A 531 -34.47 3.13 -14.86
CA ALA A 531 -35.06 2.09 -14.02
C ALA A 531 -34.11 0.90 -13.81
N VAL A 532 -33.44 0.42 -14.86
CA VAL A 532 -32.48 -0.68 -14.71
C VAL A 532 -31.17 -0.25 -14.05
N ALA A 533 -30.66 0.96 -14.35
CA ALA A 533 -29.45 1.45 -13.69
C ALA A 533 -29.64 1.59 -12.17
N GLN A 534 -30.74 2.21 -11.73
CA GLN A 534 -31.06 2.38 -10.31
C GLN A 534 -31.31 1.03 -9.62
N ARG A 535 -32.06 0.12 -10.26
CA ARG A 535 -32.34 -1.21 -9.69
C ARG A 535 -31.06 -2.01 -9.47
N TYR A 536 -30.15 -2.03 -10.45
CA TYR A 536 -28.92 -2.82 -10.36
C TYR A 536 -27.84 -2.19 -9.48
N ALA A 537 -27.86 -0.87 -9.28
CA ALA A 537 -27.05 -0.23 -8.25
C ALA A 537 -27.41 -0.80 -6.86
N VAL A 538 -28.70 -0.83 -6.50
CA VAL A 538 -29.17 -1.39 -5.22
C VAL A 538 -28.85 -2.88 -5.09
N ILE A 539 -29.15 -3.69 -6.13
CA ILE A 539 -28.86 -5.14 -6.10
C ILE A 539 -27.38 -5.42 -5.88
N ARG A 540 -26.50 -4.62 -6.49
CA ARG A 540 -25.05 -4.80 -6.35
C ARG A 540 -24.59 -4.59 -4.91
N GLU A 541 -25.09 -3.57 -4.23
CA GLU A 541 -24.76 -3.33 -2.81
C GLU A 541 -25.26 -4.48 -1.92
N GLU A 542 -26.49 -4.93 -2.13
CA GLU A 542 -27.03 -6.10 -1.41
C GLU A 542 -26.15 -7.34 -1.65
N GLN A 543 -25.71 -7.57 -2.88
CA GLN A 543 -24.83 -8.70 -3.22
C GLN A 543 -23.44 -8.58 -2.60
N ALA A 544 -22.82 -7.39 -2.68
CA ALA A 544 -21.49 -7.15 -2.12
C ALA A 544 -21.49 -7.31 -0.60
N ARG A 545 -22.56 -6.83 0.06
CA ARG A 545 -22.77 -6.96 1.50
C ARG A 545 -22.86 -8.42 1.92
N ASP A 546 -23.78 -9.17 1.32
CA ASP A 546 -24.13 -10.53 1.73
C ASP A 546 -23.13 -11.60 1.23
N LEU A 547 -22.16 -11.25 0.36
CA LEU A 547 -21.09 -12.16 -0.07
C LEU A 547 -20.32 -12.74 1.13
N THR A 548 -20.14 -11.94 2.18
CA THR A 548 -19.26 -12.29 3.31
C THR A 548 -19.99 -12.97 4.47
N LEU A 549 -21.25 -13.38 4.29
CA LEU A 549 -22.07 -14.02 5.34
C LEU A 549 -21.36 -15.18 6.07
N GLY A 550 -20.58 -15.99 5.35
CA GLY A 550 -19.86 -17.14 5.91
C GLY A 550 -18.54 -16.80 6.60
N TRP A 551 -18.02 -15.58 6.51
CA TRP A 551 -16.68 -15.26 7.02
C TRP A 551 -16.49 -15.43 8.53
N PRO A 552 -17.45 -15.03 9.40
CA PRO A 552 -17.35 -15.30 10.83
C PRO A 552 -17.25 -16.81 11.15
N LEU A 553 -17.99 -17.63 10.42
CA LEU A 553 -17.95 -19.09 10.56
C LEU A 553 -16.62 -19.66 10.07
N LEU A 554 -16.17 -19.25 8.88
CA LEU A 554 -14.89 -19.66 8.29
C LEU A 554 -13.71 -19.34 9.24
N ARG A 555 -13.68 -18.12 9.80
CA ARG A 555 -12.66 -17.73 10.78
C ARG A 555 -12.72 -18.57 12.05
N ARG A 556 -13.92 -18.86 12.55
CA ARG A 556 -14.12 -19.72 13.72
C ARG A 556 -13.64 -21.15 13.46
N CYS A 557 -13.91 -21.71 12.29
CA CYS A 557 -13.40 -23.02 11.87
C CYS A 557 -11.87 -23.06 11.95
N ALA A 558 -11.19 -22.07 11.36
CA ALA A 558 -9.72 -21.99 11.41
C ALA A 558 -9.20 -21.89 12.85
N ARG A 559 -9.79 -21.03 13.70
CA ARG A 559 -9.40 -20.91 15.11
C ARG A 559 -9.66 -22.18 15.93
N LEU A 560 -10.73 -22.91 15.67
CA LEU A 560 -10.98 -24.20 16.34
C LEU A 560 -9.94 -25.26 15.95
N LEU A 561 -9.52 -25.29 14.70
CA LEU A 561 -8.41 -26.13 14.25
C LEU A 561 -7.10 -25.71 14.93
N GLY A 562 -6.83 -24.40 15.01
CA GLY A 562 -5.68 -23.86 15.75
C GLY A 562 -5.69 -24.21 17.23
N GLN A 563 -6.85 -24.17 17.90
CA GLN A 563 -6.99 -24.59 19.30
C GLN A 563 -6.62 -26.06 19.50
N ARG A 564 -6.97 -26.93 18.55
CA ARG A 564 -6.60 -28.35 18.60
C ARG A 564 -5.12 -28.58 18.43
N LEU A 565 -4.50 -27.92 17.44
CA LEU A 565 -3.05 -27.98 17.22
C LEU A 565 -2.29 -27.46 18.45
N ARG A 566 -2.74 -26.35 19.05
CA ARG A 566 -2.15 -25.83 20.29
C ARG A 566 -2.29 -26.82 21.45
N THR A 567 -3.45 -27.45 21.59
CA THR A 567 -3.69 -28.46 22.64
C THR A 567 -2.80 -29.69 22.45
N ALA A 568 -2.50 -30.04 21.20
CA ALA A 568 -1.54 -31.10 20.85
C ALA A 568 -0.06 -30.68 21.01
N GLY A 569 0.23 -29.42 21.32
CA GLY A 569 1.60 -28.89 21.42
C GLY A 569 2.29 -28.67 20.07
N THR A 570 1.53 -28.67 18.97
CA THR A 570 2.03 -28.51 17.59
C THR A 570 2.33 -27.05 17.23
N ILE A 571 1.59 -26.10 17.83
CA ILE A 571 1.78 -24.64 17.66
C ILE A 571 1.66 -23.96 19.03
N VAL A 572 2.16 -22.72 19.13
CA VAL A 572 2.16 -21.94 20.38
C VAL A 572 0.91 -21.06 20.50
N ASP A 573 0.64 -20.23 19.48
CA ASP A 573 -0.55 -19.39 19.43
C ASP A 573 -1.65 -20.06 18.59
N VAL A 574 -2.92 -19.81 18.93
CA VAL A 574 -4.06 -20.30 18.13
C VAL A 574 -4.05 -19.68 16.74
N ASP A 575 -3.66 -18.40 16.62
CA ASP A 575 -3.61 -17.67 15.36
C ASP A 575 -2.42 -18.06 14.48
N ASP A 576 -1.49 -18.88 14.96
CA ASP A 576 -0.43 -19.45 14.12
C ASP A 576 -1.00 -20.37 13.03
N VAL A 577 -2.23 -20.90 13.21
CA VAL A 577 -2.94 -21.72 12.22
C VAL A 577 -3.11 -21.02 10.87
N PHE A 578 -3.28 -19.69 10.84
CA PHE A 578 -3.46 -18.93 9.59
C PHE A 578 -2.18 -18.91 8.75
N PHE A 579 -1.03 -19.16 9.38
CA PHE A 579 0.28 -19.20 8.75
C PHE A 579 0.74 -20.63 8.43
N LEU A 580 -0.15 -21.62 8.56
CA LEU A 580 0.07 -22.99 8.13
C LEU A 580 -0.42 -23.24 6.69
N VAL A 581 -0.04 -24.37 6.12
CA VAL A 581 -0.63 -24.88 4.86
C VAL A 581 -1.72 -25.91 5.16
N ARG A 582 -2.55 -26.29 4.18
CA ARG A 582 -3.75 -27.12 4.44
C ARG A 582 -3.37 -28.47 5.05
N SER A 583 -2.25 -29.08 4.61
CA SER A 583 -1.76 -30.34 5.16
C SER A 583 -1.37 -30.25 6.64
N ASP A 584 -0.71 -29.15 7.03
CA ASP A 584 -0.21 -28.95 8.39
C ASP A 584 -1.36 -28.84 9.39
N VAL A 585 -2.51 -28.31 8.97
CA VAL A 585 -3.67 -28.07 9.85
C VAL A 585 -4.30 -29.36 10.38
N PHE A 586 -4.14 -30.47 9.67
CA PHE A 586 -4.64 -31.78 10.08
C PHE A 586 -3.55 -32.71 10.64
N ASP A 587 -2.29 -32.26 10.64
CA ASP A 587 -1.16 -33.02 11.19
C ASP A 587 -0.85 -32.56 12.62
N THR A 588 -1.36 -33.32 13.60
CA THR A 588 -1.07 -33.11 15.03
C THR A 588 0.17 -33.87 15.51
N ALA A 589 0.85 -34.63 14.64
CA ALA A 589 2.01 -35.44 15.01
C ALA A 589 3.32 -34.65 14.88
N SER A 590 3.39 -33.72 13.93
CA SER A 590 4.54 -32.84 13.72
C SER A 590 4.51 -31.60 14.62
N ASN A 591 5.67 -30.98 14.83
CA ASN A 591 5.78 -29.64 15.42
C ASN A 591 5.86 -28.60 14.29
N HIS A 592 4.91 -27.66 14.27
CA HIS A 592 4.78 -26.61 13.26
C HIS A 592 5.09 -25.21 13.78
N GLU A 593 5.63 -25.07 15.00
CA GLU A 593 5.97 -23.77 15.60
C GLU A 593 6.93 -22.96 14.72
N LEU A 594 8.04 -23.58 14.28
CA LEU A 594 9.04 -22.90 13.45
C LEU A 594 8.50 -22.57 12.06
N SER A 595 7.68 -23.44 11.46
CA SER A 595 7.11 -23.20 10.13
C SER A 595 6.07 -22.08 10.16
N ALA A 596 5.21 -22.04 11.18
CA ALA A 596 4.24 -20.97 11.37
C ALA A 596 4.94 -19.63 11.62
N ARG A 597 5.92 -19.57 12.53
CA ARG A 597 6.69 -18.35 12.81
C ARG A 597 7.40 -17.81 11.57
N ARG A 598 8.08 -18.69 10.82
CA ARG A 598 8.77 -18.30 9.58
C ARG A 598 7.79 -17.73 8.55
N ARG A 599 6.68 -18.42 8.27
CA ARG A 599 5.69 -17.97 7.29
C ARG A 599 4.97 -16.69 7.73
N ARG A 600 4.79 -16.48 9.03
CA ARG A 600 4.28 -15.22 9.60
C ARG A 600 5.24 -14.06 9.36
N ALA A 601 6.52 -14.25 9.66
CA ALA A 601 7.54 -13.24 9.38
C ALA A 601 7.63 -12.92 7.86
N ASP A 602 7.61 -13.95 7.01
CA ASP A 602 7.60 -13.79 5.55
C ASP A 602 6.36 -12.99 5.09
N TRP A 603 5.19 -13.29 5.65
CA TRP A 603 3.95 -12.57 5.34
C TRP A 603 4.00 -11.11 5.81
N GLU A 604 4.49 -10.85 7.03
CA GLU A 604 4.65 -9.49 7.56
C GLU A 604 5.59 -8.64 6.72
N SER A 605 6.66 -9.24 6.19
CA SER A 605 7.55 -8.60 5.23
C SER A 605 6.81 -8.32 3.90
N ARG A 606 6.14 -9.31 3.33
CA ARG A 606 5.46 -9.22 2.02
C ARG A 606 4.32 -8.21 1.95
N ARG A 607 3.54 -8.06 3.04
CA ARG A 607 2.42 -7.09 3.08
C ARG A 607 2.88 -5.63 3.09
N ARG A 608 4.16 -5.37 3.37
CA ARG A 608 4.78 -4.03 3.32
C ARG A 608 5.30 -3.68 1.92
N LEU A 609 5.40 -4.66 1.01
CA LEU A 609 5.89 -4.42 -0.34
C LEU A 609 4.88 -3.58 -1.17
N PRO A 610 5.37 -2.61 -1.97
CA PRO A 610 4.53 -1.90 -2.94
C PRO A 610 4.24 -2.80 -4.15
N ALA A 611 3.23 -3.65 -4.03
CA ALA A 611 2.85 -4.59 -5.09
C ALA A 611 2.25 -3.88 -6.32
N PRO A 612 2.82 -4.07 -7.53
CA PRO A 612 2.32 -3.44 -8.75
C PRO A 612 0.85 -3.78 -9.04
N LEU A 613 0.10 -2.84 -9.64
CA LEU A 613 -1.29 -3.10 -10.02
C LEU A 613 -1.42 -4.11 -11.16
N THR A 614 -0.40 -4.19 -12.01
CA THR A 614 -0.37 -5.07 -13.18
C THR A 614 0.99 -5.70 -13.39
N LEU A 615 1.00 -6.97 -13.80
CA LEU A 615 2.21 -7.69 -14.23
C LEU A 615 2.06 -8.19 -15.68
N GLY A 616 3.16 -8.22 -16.41
CA GLY A 616 3.20 -8.67 -17.80
C GLY A 616 2.62 -7.66 -18.79
N THR A 617 2.25 -8.14 -19.98
CA THR A 617 1.84 -7.28 -21.11
C THR A 617 0.50 -7.70 -21.69
N ALA A 618 -0.35 -6.73 -22.01
CA ALA A 618 -1.61 -6.98 -22.69
C ALA A 618 -1.39 -7.59 -24.10
N PRO A 619 -2.19 -8.60 -24.51
CA PRO A 619 -2.19 -9.06 -25.89
C PRO A 619 -2.54 -7.93 -26.87
N ARG A 620 -1.76 -7.79 -27.96
CA ARG A 620 -1.88 -6.70 -28.96
C ARG A 620 -3.30 -6.48 -29.50
N MET A 621 -4.14 -7.50 -29.56
CA MET A 621 -5.51 -7.43 -30.09
C MET A 621 -6.54 -6.76 -29.15
N ILE A 622 -6.36 -6.84 -27.83
CA ILE A 622 -7.31 -6.26 -26.86
C ILE A 622 -6.89 -4.81 -26.53
N GLY A 623 -5.58 -4.55 -26.67
CA GLY A 623 -4.90 -3.37 -26.14
C GLY A 623 -5.18 -3.18 -24.65
N ASP A 624 -4.54 -2.18 -24.05
CA ASP A 624 -4.69 -1.94 -22.63
C ASP A 624 -5.79 -0.87 -22.40
N PRO A 625 -7.04 -1.27 -22.06
CA PRO A 625 -8.10 -0.31 -21.76
C PRO A 625 -7.76 0.58 -20.56
N VAL A 626 -6.93 0.12 -19.63
CA VAL A 626 -6.44 0.87 -18.46
C VAL A 626 -5.44 1.93 -18.91
N ALA A 627 -4.43 1.56 -19.70
CA ALA A 627 -3.49 2.54 -20.27
C ALA A 627 -4.18 3.55 -21.18
N ARG A 628 -5.22 3.16 -21.95
CA ARG A 628 -6.00 4.10 -22.78
C ARG A 628 -6.84 5.07 -21.94
N ALA A 629 -7.36 4.64 -20.79
CA ALA A 629 -8.09 5.51 -19.86
C ALA A 629 -7.14 6.49 -19.14
N VAL A 630 -5.99 6.01 -18.65
CA VAL A 630 -4.93 6.83 -18.05
C VAL A 630 -4.34 7.82 -19.06
N GLN A 631 -4.11 7.41 -20.33
CA GLN A 631 -3.69 8.31 -21.40
C GLN A 631 -4.74 9.36 -21.78
N ARG A 632 -6.03 9.05 -21.63
CA ARG A 632 -7.11 10.03 -21.83
C ARG A 632 -7.18 11.03 -20.68
N ALA A 633 -6.96 10.61 -19.44
CA ALA A 633 -6.84 11.50 -18.29
C ALA A 633 -5.67 12.48 -18.47
N ARG A 634 -4.51 12.00 -18.97
CA ARG A 634 -3.35 12.85 -19.33
C ARG A 634 -3.59 13.89 -20.43
N ARG A 635 -4.69 13.81 -21.20
CA ARG A 635 -4.97 14.75 -22.31
C ARG A 635 -5.76 15.98 -21.89
N THR A 636 -6.17 16.09 -20.63
CA THR A 636 -6.98 17.21 -20.16
C THR A 636 -6.19 17.93 -19.06
N GLU A 637 -5.58 19.06 -19.45
CA GLU A 637 -4.75 19.98 -18.64
C GLU A 637 -3.35 19.48 -18.23
N SER A 638 -2.38 20.41 -18.20
CA SER A 638 -1.04 20.20 -17.69
C SER A 638 -1.09 20.07 -16.16
N LEU A 639 -1.27 18.84 -15.68
CA LEU A 639 -1.24 18.55 -14.25
C LEU A 639 0.20 18.77 -13.72
N PRO A 640 0.36 19.26 -12.47
CA PRO A 640 1.65 19.32 -11.78
C PRO A 640 2.39 17.98 -11.80
N GLU A 641 3.73 17.99 -11.84
CA GLU A 641 4.54 16.76 -11.89
C GLU A 641 4.35 15.87 -10.65
N ASP A 642 4.01 16.45 -9.50
CA ASP A 642 3.78 15.75 -8.25
C ASP A 642 2.34 15.21 -8.09
N ALA A 643 1.47 15.43 -9.09
CA ALA A 643 0.11 14.91 -9.08
C ALA A 643 0.10 13.37 -9.03
N ILE A 644 -0.72 12.83 -8.15
CA ILE A 644 -0.96 11.39 -8.07
C ILE A 644 -2.15 11.08 -8.98
N LEU A 645 -1.96 10.15 -9.92
CA LEU A 645 -2.95 9.79 -10.92
C LEU A 645 -3.60 8.46 -10.57
N GLY A 646 -4.91 8.39 -10.74
CA GLY A 646 -5.69 7.16 -10.62
C GLY A 646 -6.84 7.14 -11.62
N HIS A 647 -7.87 6.37 -11.29
CA HIS A 647 -9.10 6.27 -12.06
C HIS A 647 -10.15 7.26 -11.52
N PRO A 648 -10.83 8.01 -12.40
CA PRO A 648 -11.91 8.92 -12.00
C PRO A 648 -13.12 8.10 -11.53
N ALA A 649 -13.25 7.93 -10.22
CA ALA A 649 -14.22 7.02 -9.64
C ALA A 649 -15.57 7.71 -9.41
N SER A 650 -15.57 8.90 -8.81
CA SER A 650 -16.77 9.68 -8.51
C SER A 650 -16.48 11.16 -8.79
N ILE A 651 -17.36 11.84 -9.53
CA ILE A 651 -17.08 13.19 -10.01
C ILE A 651 -17.21 14.22 -8.89
N GLY A 652 -16.48 15.32 -9.05
CA GLY A 652 -16.46 16.44 -8.11
C GLY A 652 -15.03 16.76 -7.69
N ARG A 653 -14.89 17.86 -6.94
CA ARG A 653 -13.61 18.35 -6.47
C ARG A 653 -13.73 18.75 -5.02
N ALA A 654 -12.81 18.29 -4.19
CA ALA A 654 -12.76 18.65 -2.77
C ALA A 654 -11.32 18.80 -2.30
N THR A 655 -11.11 19.71 -1.36
CA THR A 655 -9.82 19.98 -0.71
C THR A 655 -9.96 19.69 0.76
N GLY A 656 -8.99 18.96 1.33
CA GLY A 656 -9.01 18.61 2.74
C GLY A 656 -7.67 18.05 3.19
N ARG A 657 -7.54 17.86 4.51
CA ARG A 657 -6.36 17.21 5.08
C ARG A 657 -6.45 15.71 4.86
N VAL A 658 -5.34 15.11 4.41
CA VAL A 658 -5.18 13.67 4.28
C VAL A 658 -5.28 13.02 5.64
N ARG A 659 -6.05 11.94 5.71
CA ARG A 659 -5.97 10.95 6.79
C ARG A 659 -5.63 9.61 6.14
N LEU A 660 -4.42 9.12 6.39
CA LEU A 660 -4.08 7.74 6.08
C LEU A 660 -4.83 6.84 7.07
N VAL A 661 -5.62 5.91 6.55
CA VAL A 661 -6.33 4.91 7.34
C VAL A 661 -5.87 3.55 6.81
N ALA A 662 -5.08 2.84 7.60
CA ALA A 662 -4.55 1.52 7.24
C ALA A 662 -5.56 0.42 7.54
N GLY A 663 -6.35 0.60 8.59
CA GLY A 663 -7.31 -0.40 9.05
C GLY A 663 -8.32 0.15 10.06
N PRO A 664 -9.18 -0.73 10.62
CA PRO A 664 -10.25 -0.34 11.55
C PRO A 664 -9.76 0.38 12.80
N GLU A 665 -8.55 0.09 13.28
CA GLU A 665 -7.89 0.76 14.39
C GLU A 665 -7.77 2.28 14.21
N ASP A 666 -7.70 2.76 12.97
CA ASP A 666 -7.56 4.18 12.64
C ASP A 666 -8.92 4.88 12.53
N PHE A 667 -10.05 4.15 12.49
CA PHE A 667 -11.39 4.71 12.27
C PHE A 667 -11.76 5.80 13.31
N PRO A 668 -11.48 5.63 14.62
CA PRO A 668 -11.79 6.68 15.60
C PRO A 668 -11.02 7.99 15.40
N SER A 669 -9.91 7.95 14.66
CA SER A 669 -9.08 9.12 14.37
C SER A 669 -9.58 9.94 13.18
N PHE A 670 -10.42 9.35 12.32
CA PHE A 670 -10.94 9.99 11.11
C PHE A 670 -11.95 11.09 11.47
N ARG A 671 -11.75 12.31 10.92
CA ARG A 671 -12.60 13.47 11.20
C ARG A 671 -13.40 13.91 9.97
N LYS A 672 -14.56 14.51 10.23
CA LYS A 672 -15.43 15.07 9.19
C LYS A 672 -14.68 16.14 8.38
N GLY A 673 -14.73 16.04 7.05
CA GLY A 673 -14.05 16.94 6.12
C GLY A 673 -12.60 16.55 5.77
N GLU A 674 -12.06 15.47 6.33
CA GLU A 674 -10.76 14.92 5.92
C GLU A 674 -10.87 14.13 4.61
N ILE A 675 -9.73 13.96 3.93
CA ILE A 675 -9.59 13.13 2.73
C ILE A 675 -9.20 11.73 3.19
N LEU A 676 -10.07 10.74 2.96
CA LEU A 676 -9.81 9.34 3.29
C LEU A 676 -8.81 8.76 2.29
N VAL A 677 -7.63 8.39 2.76
CA VAL A 677 -6.58 7.76 1.93
C VAL A 677 -6.28 6.37 2.48
N ALA A 678 -6.51 5.31 1.68
CA ALA A 678 -6.36 3.92 2.13
C ALA A 678 -5.85 2.98 1.02
N LYS A 679 -5.29 1.81 1.37
CA LYS A 679 -4.83 0.83 0.37
C LYS A 679 -5.99 0.28 -0.46
N ALA A 680 -7.08 -0.09 0.20
CA ALA A 680 -8.37 -0.38 -0.43
C ALA A 680 -9.47 -0.23 0.63
N THR A 681 -10.71 -0.11 0.19
CA THR A 681 -11.88 -0.11 1.10
C THR A 681 -12.72 -1.35 0.86
N ALA A 682 -13.28 -1.88 1.94
CA ALA A 682 -14.29 -2.96 1.93
C ALA A 682 -15.60 -2.45 2.56
N PRO A 683 -16.72 -3.21 2.51
CA PRO A 683 -18.00 -2.78 3.09
C PRO A 683 -17.96 -2.30 4.54
N ALA A 684 -17.03 -2.81 5.35
CA ALA A 684 -16.85 -2.35 6.73
C ALA A 684 -16.38 -0.89 6.85
N TRP A 685 -15.89 -0.28 5.77
CA TRP A 685 -15.42 1.11 5.70
C TRP A 685 -16.52 2.13 5.37
N THR A 686 -17.69 1.67 4.92
CA THR A 686 -18.81 2.52 4.50
C THR A 686 -19.15 3.65 5.50
N PRO A 687 -19.10 3.45 6.84
CA PRO A 687 -19.37 4.52 7.80
C PRO A 687 -18.43 5.74 7.73
N LEU A 688 -17.23 5.59 7.15
CA LEU A 688 -16.30 6.72 6.99
C LEU A 688 -16.66 7.62 5.81
N PHE A 689 -17.35 7.09 4.80
CA PHE A 689 -17.69 7.84 3.59
C PHE A 689 -18.49 9.11 3.89
N PRO A 690 -19.61 9.10 4.65
CA PRO A 690 -20.36 10.34 4.93
C PRO A 690 -19.56 11.42 5.68
N LEU A 691 -18.44 11.04 6.33
CA LEU A 691 -17.55 11.97 7.00
C LEU A 691 -16.49 12.55 6.04
N ALA A 692 -16.13 11.83 4.98
CA ALA A 692 -15.03 12.19 4.09
C ALA A 692 -15.39 13.32 3.12
N ALA A 693 -14.44 14.25 2.91
CA ALA A 693 -14.54 15.25 1.85
C ALA A 693 -14.22 14.66 0.47
N ALA A 694 -13.32 13.68 0.41
CA ALA A 694 -13.01 12.89 -0.77
C ALA A 694 -12.39 11.53 -0.36
N VAL A 695 -12.35 10.59 -1.30
CA VAL A 695 -11.76 9.26 -1.09
C VAL A 695 -10.65 9.00 -2.11
N VAL A 696 -9.49 8.53 -1.65
CA VAL A 696 -8.36 8.13 -2.47
C VAL A 696 -7.94 6.71 -2.08
N THR A 697 -7.81 5.81 -3.07
CA THR A 697 -7.32 4.46 -2.81
C THR A 697 -6.26 3.97 -3.79
N ASP A 698 -5.23 3.29 -3.27
CA ASP A 698 -4.19 2.62 -4.10
C ASP A 698 -4.79 1.48 -4.91
N GLY A 699 -5.73 0.79 -4.29
CA GLY A 699 -6.51 -0.31 -4.80
C GLY A 699 -7.78 0.16 -5.49
N GLY A 700 -8.42 -0.76 -6.23
CA GLY A 700 -9.77 -0.57 -6.75
C GLY A 700 -9.84 -0.14 -8.22
N THR A 701 -11.01 -0.41 -8.80
CA THR A 701 -11.38 -0.09 -10.18
C THR A 701 -12.63 0.80 -10.18
N LEU A 702 -13.09 1.24 -11.35
CA LEU A 702 -14.38 1.93 -11.49
C LEU A 702 -15.58 1.12 -10.98
N ALA A 703 -15.40 -0.19 -10.80
CA ALA A 703 -16.34 -1.15 -10.27
C ALA A 703 -15.88 -1.73 -8.91
N ALA A 704 -15.00 -1.05 -8.16
CA ALA A 704 -14.72 -1.40 -6.77
C ALA A 704 -15.75 -0.77 -5.81
N HIS A 705 -15.75 -1.24 -4.57
CA HIS A 705 -16.56 -0.73 -3.45
C HIS A 705 -16.41 0.79 -3.28
N ALA A 706 -15.16 1.28 -3.19
CA ALA A 706 -14.87 2.71 -3.02
C ALA A 706 -15.57 3.59 -4.06
N SER A 707 -15.50 3.19 -5.33
CA SER A 707 -16.04 3.94 -6.46
C SER A 707 -17.55 4.08 -6.41
N LEU A 708 -18.24 3.08 -5.88
CA LEU A 708 -19.69 3.08 -5.74
C LEU A 708 -20.16 3.95 -4.61
N VAL A 709 -19.66 3.66 -3.41
CA VAL A 709 -20.10 4.33 -2.20
C VAL A 709 -19.81 5.83 -2.36
N ALA A 710 -18.66 6.19 -2.92
CA ALA A 710 -18.38 7.58 -3.28
C ALA A 710 -19.44 8.20 -4.21
N ARG A 711 -19.94 7.50 -5.24
CA ARG A 711 -21.01 8.00 -6.13
C ARG A 711 -22.35 8.15 -5.41
N GLU A 712 -22.69 7.18 -4.57
CA GLU A 712 -23.96 7.17 -3.82
C GLU A 712 -24.04 8.32 -2.82
N TYR A 713 -22.92 8.61 -2.15
CA TYR A 713 -22.76 9.74 -1.24
C TYR A 713 -22.43 11.06 -1.97
N GLY A 714 -22.18 11.03 -3.28
CA GLY A 714 -21.81 12.20 -4.07
C GLY A 714 -20.45 12.81 -3.71
N ILE A 715 -19.55 11.98 -3.18
CA ILE A 715 -18.21 12.36 -2.71
C ILE A 715 -17.20 12.17 -3.85
N PRO A 716 -16.31 13.14 -4.12
CA PRO A 716 -15.22 12.98 -5.09
C PRO A 716 -14.33 11.78 -4.75
N ALA A 717 -13.99 10.97 -5.74
CA ALA A 717 -13.10 9.83 -5.50
C ALA A 717 -12.14 9.51 -6.65
N VAL A 718 -10.92 9.12 -6.27
CA VAL A 718 -9.86 8.63 -7.16
C VAL A 718 -9.37 7.29 -6.64
N VAL A 719 -9.46 6.24 -7.46
CA VAL A 719 -9.09 4.87 -7.04
C VAL A 719 -8.02 4.29 -7.95
N GLY A 720 -7.31 3.25 -7.51
CA GLY A 720 -6.29 2.62 -8.33
C GLY A 720 -5.07 3.51 -8.56
N THR A 721 -4.71 4.36 -7.60
CA THR A 721 -3.50 5.21 -7.68
C THR A 721 -2.21 4.39 -7.63
N GLY A 722 -2.26 3.19 -7.05
CA GLY A 722 -1.12 2.29 -6.89
C GLY A 722 -0.19 2.62 -5.73
N ASP A 723 0.02 3.91 -5.43
CA ASP A 723 1.05 4.37 -4.49
C ASP A 723 0.68 5.63 -3.67
N ALA A 724 -0.60 6.05 -3.63
CA ALA A 724 -1.01 7.22 -2.87
C ALA A 724 -0.75 7.09 -1.37
N THR A 725 -0.95 5.89 -0.78
CA THR A 725 -0.67 5.69 0.66
C THR A 725 0.81 5.77 1.00
N SER A 726 1.70 5.57 0.02
CA SER A 726 3.14 5.75 0.19
C SER A 726 3.64 7.16 -0.14
N ARG A 727 2.87 7.95 -0.90
CA ARG A 727 3.25 9.30 -1.33
C ARG A 727 2.64 10.42 -0.49
N LEU A 728 1.49 10.17 0.14
CA LEU A 728 0.78 11.15 0.97
C LEU A 728 0.97 10.85 2.45
N HIS A 729 1.00 11.89 3.29
CA HIS A 729 1.12 11.75 4.74
C HIS A 729 -0.10 12.35 5.46
N THR A 730 -0.47 11.79 6.61
CA THR A 730 -1.56 12.32 7.44
C THR A 730 -1.32 13.79 7.82
N GLY A 731 -2.34 14.63 7.63
CA GLY A 731 -2.31 16.06 7.87
C GLY A 731 -1.97 16.92 6.63
N GLN A 732 -1.39 16.32 5.58
CA GLN A 732 -1.06 16.98 4.32
C GLN A 732 -2.32 17.52 3.64
N LEU A 733 -2.27 18.73 3.10
CA LEU A 733 -3.40 19.30 2.38
C LEU A 733 -3.37 18.80 0.93
N VAL A 734 -4.49 18.26 0.44
CA VAL A 734 -4.60 17.81 -0.95
C VAL A 734 -5.91 18.27 -1.56
N THR A 735 -5.92 18.47 -2.87
CA THR A 735 -7.15 18.57 -3.66
C THR A 735 -7.36 17.30 -4.46
N VAL A 736 -8.50 16.66 -4.27
CA VAL A 736 -8.92 15.49 -5.05
C VAL A 736 -9.88 15.95 -6.14
N ASP A 737 -9.52 15.72 -7.40
CA ASP A 737 -10.39 15.87 -8.56
C ASP A 737 -10.80 14.49 -9.08
N GLY A 738 -11.99 14.05 -8.64
CA GLY A 738 -12.52 12.75 -9.00
C GLY A 738 -13.04 12.66 -10.43
N GLY A 739 -13.20 13.79 -11.12
CA GLY A 739 -13.52 13.84 -12.56
C GLY A 739 -12.29 13.66 -13.44
N ALA A 740 -11.17 14.29 -13.06
CA ALA A 740 -9.88 14.15 -13.72
C ALA A 740 -9.15 12.84 -13.34
N GLY A 741 -9.49 12.26 -12.19
CA GLY A 741 -8.75 11.10 -11.65
C GLY A 741 -7.39 11.51 -11.07
N ALA A 742 -7.31 12.70 -10.49
CA ALA A 742 -6.06 13.29 -10.01
C ALA A 742 -6.16 13.73 -8.54
N VAL A 743 -5.06 13.56 -7.81
CA VAL A 743 -4.85 14.10 -6.47
C VAL A 743 -3.68 15.06 -6.52
N LEU A 744 -3.91 16.30 -6.09
CA LEU A 744 -2.97 17.41 -6.15
C LEU A 744 -2.50 17.74 -4.73
N PRO A 745 -1.24 17.42 -4.39
CA PRO A 745 -0.63 17.87 -3.13
C PRO A 745 -0.49 19.40 -3.08
N HIS A 746 -0.53 19.97 -1.86
CA HIS A 746 -0.26 21.39 -1.58
C HIS A 746 0.86 21.57 -0.57
#